data_AF-A0A257YDJ7-F1
#
_entry.id   AF-A0A257YDJ7-F1
#
_cell.length_a   1.000
_cell.length_b   1.000
_cell.length_c   1.000
_cell.angle_alpha   90.00
_cell.angle_beta   90.00
_cell.angle_gamma   90.00
#
_symmetry.space_group_name_H-M   'P 1'
#
loop_
_entity.id
_entity.type
_entity.pdbx_description
1 polymer ?
#
loop_
_entity_poly.entity_id
_entity_poly.type
_entity_poly.pdbx_seq_one_letter_code
_entity_poly.pdbx_strand_id
1 'polypeptide(L)'
;MGFDSASAIVRSLKAERIEAAPTRLRRAAMIGNFPPRKCGIATFTRDSFESLRLALPHTSWSVVAMEDSANGRDYPDAVTHVIPQDDLPAYEQAADSLNRSGVEVVFLQHEFGIYGGESGSHILRLLRRLRMPVVVTLHTVLENPSPTQKRVLDEILRIASAVIVMTELGADILERVHGAGPRKVHVIPHGAPERPFSPTEPFKAPLGLSGEKVIMSFGLLSPNKGIETIIRALPAILVQHANATYVIVGATHPHLVRNEGERYRDSLIALATSLGVEGRLRFINRFVGDEELIDLLQAADLYVTPYLTEAQITSGTLTYAIAVGKPVISTPYWHAKEALADGVGVLCPFNDTRAFAHEIIDLLSNDTRREAMARRAYRSGEPTRWRKVAQETAGLALACRSSYERRVEDAFRQLSHPTLEGLLRMSDDCGVMQHSRFGAPDRRHGYCSDDNARVLNLLARLSREGPLDPGTLKLAGSCAAFLNHAWNQETGRFRNFMGFDRRWLDEGGSDDCCARTLEALCLMARDWPQAELRDWAADLAREVIQHMQTWTSLRSHALLIKACLAAEHCVIDPSESARFIETAAASLLQAAKAGQAQGHHWFEPCFAYDNARLPEALILAGERLQNGEMLSAGLETLEHLMTLQVTRQGWFAPVATSSFADTRADHAHFDQQPIEALATVDACFAAWRATGDMPHVQGARLAFEWFGGHNVHGLALARPEDGICHDALTIAGLSRNHGAESILSYQLAAVSIRGGLFSLPTTS
;
A
#
# COMPACT_ATOMS: atom_id res chain seq x y z
N MET A 1 29.86 -6.59 13.99
CA MET A 1 29.13 -5.52 13.28
C MET A 1 28.33 -6.17 12.17
N GLY A 2 27.00 -6.02 12.21
CA GLY A 2 26.13 -6.05 11.02
C GLY A 2 25.71 -7.41 10.43
N PHE A 3 24.86 -8.17 11.13
CA PHE A 3 23.92 -9.14 10.54
C PHE A 3 22.69 -9.24 11.47
N ASP A 4 21.76 -8.28 11.43
CA ASP A 4 20.58 -8.34 12.32
C ASP A 4 19.29 -7.76 11.71
N SER A 5 19.24 -7.51 10.39
CA SER A 5 18.04 -6.92 9.76
C SER A 5 17.08 -7.94 9.13
N ALA A 6 17.54 -9.11 8.68
CA ALA A 6 16.67 -10.14 8.11
C ALA A 6 15.93 -10.96 9.20
N SER A 7 16.64 -11.31 10.30
CA SER A 7 16.08 -11.99 11.48
C SER A 7 15.00 -11.14 12.17
N ALA A 8 15.15 -9.81 12.18
CA ALA A 8 14.17 -8.90 12.77
C ALA A 8 12.85 -8.84 11.99
N ILE A 9 12.87 -9.01 10.66
CA ILE A 9 11.67 -9.03 9.80
C ILE A 9 10.85 -10.31 10.07
N VAL A 10 11.53 -11.45 10.23
CA VAL A 10 10.89 -12.73 10.58
C VAL A 10 10.40 -12.76 12.04
N ARG A 11 11.14 -12.11 12.96
CA ARG A 11 10.76 -12.02 14.39
C ARG A 11 9.68 -10.97 14.70
N SER A 12 9.49 -9.97 13.84
CA SER A 12 8.47 -8.91 13.98
C SER A 12 7.03 -9.42 13.81
N LEU A 13 6.84 -10.70 13.48
CA LEU A 13 5.54 -11.31 13.18
C LEU A 13 4.90 -12.04 14.38
N LYS A 14 5.36 -11.76 15.60
CA LYS A 14 4.78 -12.34 16.82
C LYS A 14 3.38 -11.79 17.11
N ALA A 15 2.40 -12.65 16.88
CA ALA A 15 1.11 -12.76 17.56
C ALA A 15 0.40 -11.43 17.88
N GLU A 16 -0.23 -10.83 16.87
CA GLU A 16 -1.39 -9.98 17.13
C GLU A 16 -2.64 -10.83 17.00
N ARG A 17 -3.31 -11.03 18.14
CA ARG A 17 -4.65 -11.61 18.25
C ARG A 17 -5.57 -10.96 17.22
N ILE A 18 -6.28 -11.78 16.45
CA ILE A 18 -7.40 -11.33 15.61
C ILE A 18 -8.55 -11.01 16.57
N GLU A 19 -8.55 -9.78 17.08
CA GLU A 19 -9.75 -9.16 17.64
C GLU A 19 -10.61 -8.64 16.49
N ALA A 20 -11.93 -8.62 16.71
CA ALA A 20 -12.92 -8.01 15.83
C ALA A 20 -12.42 -6.66 15.26
N ALA A 21 -12.70 -6.40 13.97
CA ALA A 21 -12.29 -5.23 13.17
C ALA A 21 -11.78 -4.05 14.03
N PRO A 22 -10.46 -3.75 14.05
CA PRO A 22 -9.92 -2.82 15.01
C PRO A 22 -10.56 -1.45 14.85
N THR A 23 -11.22 -0.96 15.90
CA THR A 23 -11.77 0.41 15.99
C THR A 23 -10.68 1.47 16.17
N ARG A 24 -9.40 1.08 16.05
CA ARG A 24 -8.22 1.89 16.35
C ARG A 24 -7.15 1.69 15.28
N LEU A 25 -6.37 2.75 15.02
CA LEU A 25 -5.13 2.71 14.24
C LEU A 25 -3.95 2.53 15.20
N ARG A 26 -3.07 1.56 14.93
CA ARG A 26 -1.81 1.33 15.64
C ARG A 26 -0.67 2.13 15.03
N ARG A 27 -0.60 2.27 13.70
CA ARG A 27 0.47 3.01 13.02
C ARG A 27 -0.06 3.86 11.87
N ALA A 28 0.34 5.13 11.82
CA ALA A 28 -0.03 6.07 10.77
C ALA A 28 1.17 6.89 10.30
N ALA A 29 1.09 7.45 9.09
CA ALA A 29 2.11 8.37 8.60
C ALA A 29 1.52 9.67 8.05
N MET A 30 2.24 10.78 8.22
CA MET A 30 1.91 12.10 7.68
C MET A 30 3.00 12.54 6.70
N ILE A 31 2.62 12.95 5.49
CA ILE A 31 3.55 13.36 4.42
C ILE A 31 3.23 14.78 3.98
N GLY A 32 4.23 15.67 3.97
CA GLY A 32 4.08 17.03 3.47
C GLY A 32 5.24 17.94 3.87
N ASN A 33 5.02 19.26 3.83
CA ASN A 33 5.92 20.22 4.45
C ASN A 33 5.77 20.17 5.98
N PHE A 34 6.87 20.37 6.72
CA PHE A 34 6.86 20.39 8.18
C PHE A 34 7.80 21.50 8.72
N PRO A 35 7.55 22.06 9.91
CA PRO A 35 8.49 22.97 10.57
C PRO A 35 9.87 22.30 10.77
N PRO A 36 11.00 23.04 10.63
CA PRO A 36 11.13 24.49 10.73
C PRO A 36 10.92 25.26 9.42
N ARG A 37 10.44 24.63 8.34
CA ARG A 37 10.06 25.33 7.10
C ARG A 37 8.97 26.37 7.41
N LYS A 38 9.27 27.66 7.22
CA LYS A 38 8.35 28.78 7.49
C LYS A 38 7.38 28.97 6.32
N CYS A 39 6.34 28.16 6.24
CA CYS A 39 5.26 28.30 5.27
C CYS A 39 3.91 27.83 5.86
N GLY A 40 2.79 28.31 5.29
CA GLY A 40 1.45 27.98 5.80
C GLY A 40 1.12 26.49 5.77
N ILE A 41 1.58 25.78 4.74
CA ILE A 41 1.37 24.32 4.64
C ILE A 41 2.15 23.58 5.73
N ALA A 42 3.38 24.00 6.06
CA ALA A 42 4.13 23.40 7.17
C ALA A 42 3.40 23.55 8.51
N THR A 43 2.86 24.75 8.78
CA THR A 43 2.00 25.00 9.94
C THR A 43 0.76 24.10 9.92
N PHE A 44 0.07 24.01 8.79
CA PHE A 44 -1.09 23.14 8.63
C PHE A 44 -0.77 21.66 8.90
N THR A 45 0.31 21.13 8.31
CA THR A 45 0.73 19.73 8.51
C THR A 45 1.02 19.46 9.99
N ARG A 46 1.74 20.37 10.67
CA ARG A 46 2.02 20.25 12.11
C ARG A 46 0.72 20.24 12.92
N ASP A 47 -0.17 21.19 12.68
CA ASP A 47 -1.40 21.32 13.48
C ASP A 47 -2.35 20.15 13.22
N SER A 48 -2.44 19.69 11.97
CA SER A 48 -3.16 18.47 11.60
C SER A 48 -2.57 17.25 12.29
N PHE A 49 -1.24 17.10 12.28
CA PHE A 49 -0.54 16.01 12.94
C PHE A 49 -0.78 15.99 14.45
N GLU A 50 -0.57 17.11 15.14
CA GLU A 50 -0.76 17.20 16.59
C GLU A 50 -2.22 16.93 16.99
N SER A 51 -3.17 17.46 16.22
CA SER A 51 -4.60 17.26 16.50
C SER A 51 -5.04 15.82 16.23
N LEU A 52 -4.52 15.19 15.17
CA LEU A 52 -4.76 13.78 14.90
C LEU A 52 -4.12 12.88 15.96
N ARG A 53 -2.93 13.22 16.45
CA ARG A 53 -2.27 12.49 17.55
C ARG A 53 -3.12 12.53 18.83
N LEU A 54 -3.79 13.65 19.11
CA LEU A 54 -4.75 13.76 20.22
C LEU A 54 -6.03 12.94 19.96
N ALA A 55 -6.54 12.94 18.73
CA ALA A 55 -7.72 12.14 18.34
C ALA A 55 -7.44 10.63 18.29
N LEU A 56 -6.18 10.24 18.10
CA LEU A 56 -5.70 8.86 17.97
C LEU A 56 -4.54 8.60 18.96
N PRO A 57 -4.81 8.60 20.28
CA PRO A 57 -3.77 8.61 21.31
C PRO A 57 -2.94 7.33 21.43
N HIS A 58 -3.37 6.24 20.79
CA HIS A 58 -2.69 4.95 20.81
C HIS A 58 -1.96 4.64 19.49
N THR A 59 -1.91 5.59 18.57
CA THR A 59 -1.25 5.45 17.28
C THR A 59 0.21 5.89 17.37
N SER A 60 1.12 5.04 16.89
CA SER A 60 2.50 5.42 16.61
C SER A 60 2.58 6.12 15.25
N TRP A 61 3.36 7.18 15.16
CA TRP A 61 3.39 8.05 13.98
C TRP A 61 4.76 8.11 13.31
N SER A 62 4.74 8.12 11.98
CA SER A 62 5.87 8.50 11.14
C SER A 62 5.56 9.82 10.43
N VAL A 63 6.42 10.83 10.57
CA VAL A 63 6.30 12.08 9.78
C VAL A 63 7.37 12.11 8.71
N VAL A 64 6.95 12.36 7.47
CA VAL A 64 7.77 12.48 6.28
C VAL A 64 7.77 13.94 5.84
N ALA A 65 8.88 14.63 6.07
CA ALA A 65 9.05 16.03 5.72
C ALA A 65 9.72 16.20 4.35
N MET A 66 9.18 17.09 3.53
CA MET A 66 9.78 17.47 2.24
C MET A 66 10.83 18.57 2.42
N GLU A 67 12.01 18.38 1.80
CA GLU A 67 13.16 19.27 1.91
C GLU A 67 13.50 19.92 0.55
N ASP A 68 13.53 21.25 0.52
CA ASP A 68 13.81 22.07 -0.67
C ASP A 68 15.18 22.78 -0.62
N SER A 69 15.90 22.66 0.50
CA SER A 69 17.21 23.26 0.74
C SER A 69 18.32 22.24 0.54
N ALA A 70 19.31 22.59 -0.27
CA ALA A 70 20.52 21.77 -0.45
C ALA A 70 21.30 21.56 0.85
N ASN A 71 21.19 22.49 1.81
CA ASN A 71 21.87 22.41 3.11
C ASN A 71 21.06 21.66 4.18
N GLY A 72 19.85 21.20 3.84
CA GLY A 72 18.91 20.59 4.78
C GLY A 72 18.38 21.57 5.84
N ARG A 73 17.55 21.04 6.73
CA ARG A 73 17.04 21.72 7.93
C ARG A 73 17.09 20.78 9.13
N ASP A 74 17.19 21.37 10.31
CA ASP A 74 17.13 20.64 11.57
C ASP A 74 15.66 20.39 11.95
N TYR A 75 15.15 19.19 11.64
CA TYR A 75 13.77 18.81 11.90
C TYR A 75 13.64 18.24 13.33
N PRO A 76 12.49 18.44 13.99
CA PRO A 76 12.23 17.85 15.30
C PRO A 76 12.15 16.31 15.22
N ASP A 77 12.36 15.62 16.35
CA ASP A 77 12.33 14.15 16.47
C ASP A 77 11.05 13.49 15.93
N ALA A 78 9.95 14.24 15.87
CA ALA A 78 8.70 13.76 15.25
C ALA A 78 8.87 13.39 13.76
N VAL A 79 9.81 14.04 13.05
CA VAL A 79 10.15 13.78 11.65
C VAL A 79 11.06 12.56 11.54
N THR A 80 10.45 11.43 11.20
CA THR A 80 11.14 10.15 11.02
C THR A 80 11.86 10.03 9.68
N HIS A 81 11.40 10.77 8.66
CA HIS A 81 11.95 10.71 7.31
C HIS A 81 12.01 12.11 6.70
N VAL A 82 13.09 12.40 5.98
CA VAL A 82 13.26 13.63 5.20
C VAL A 82 13.49 13.24 3.74
N ILE A 83 12.70 13.81 2.84
CA ILE A 83 12.84 13.57 1.39
C ILE A 83 13.34 14.85 0.73
N PRO A 84 14.57 14.88 0.20
CA PRO A 84 15.00 15.92 -0.72
C PRO A 84 14.08 15.90 -1.96
N GLN A 85 13.42 17.02 -2.25
CA GLN A 85 12.30 17.03 -3.21
C GLN A 85 12.67 16.53 -4.61
N ASP A 86 13.93 16.73 -5.03
CA ASP A 86 14.44 16.37 -6.36
C ASP A 86 15.15 14.99 -6.40
N ASP A 87 15.19 14.25 -5.28
CA ASP A 87 15.81 12.92 -5.17
C ASP A 87 14.75 11.80 -5.32
N LEU A 88 14.62 11.25 -6.54
CA LEU A 88 13.67 10.17 -6.85
C LEU A 88 13.88 8.89 -6.00
N PRO A 89 15.11 8.36 -5.86
CA PRO A 89 15.38 7.24 -4.94
C PRO A 89 14.89 7.46 -3.50
N ALA A 90 14.96 8.67 -2.96
CA ALA A 90 14.48 8.95 -1.60
C ALA A 90 12.96 8.73 -1.44
N TYR A 91 12.15 9.03 -2.48
CA TYR A 91 10.71 8.72 -2.47
C TYR A 91 10.43 7.21 -2.40
N GLU A 92 11.22 6.42 -3.12
CA GLU A 92 11.11 4.96 -3.12
C GLU A 92 11.49 4.37 -1.76
N GLN A 93 12.61 4.82 -1.20
CA GLN A 93 13.10 4.37 0.11
C GLN A 93 12.12 4.72 1.23
N ALA A 94 11.49 5.90 1.16
CA ALA A 94 10.44 6.29 2.10
C ALA A 94 9.23 5.36 2.00
N ALA A 95 8.73 5.06 0.79
CA ALA A 95 7.63 4.11 0.61
C ALA A 95 7.98 2.72 1.18
N ASP A 96 9.17 2.22 0.88
CA ASP A 96 9.63 0.90 1.37
C ASP A 96 9.81 0.87 2.89
N SER A 97 10.22 1.99 3.50
CA SER A 97 10.29 2.14 4.95
C SER A 97 8.90 2.10 5.59
N LEU A 98 7.94 2.86 5.05
CA LEU A 98 6.56 2.92 5.55
C LEU A 98 5.82 1.58 5.40
N ASN A 99 6.05 0.86 4.30
CA ASN A 99 5.52 -0.49 4.09
C ASN A 99 6.05 -1.46 5.15
N ARG A 100 7.37 -1.44 5.42
CA ARG A 100 7.99 -2.35 6.40
C ARG A 100 7.64 -2.02 7.85
N SER A 101 7.35 -0.75 8.14
CA SER A 101 6.96 -0.35 9.49
C SER A 101 5.51 -0.69 9.80
N GLY A 102 4.74 -1.25 8.87
CA GLY A 102 3.35 -1.66 9.10
C GLY A 102 2.40 -0.48 9.30
N VAL A 103 2.64 0.65 8.61
CA VAL A 103 1.72 1.79 8.59
C VAL A 103 0.37 1.36 7.99
N GLU A 104 -0.72 1.68 8.69
CA GLU A 104 -2.08 1.29 8.28
C GLU A 104 -2.79 2.36 7.43
N VAL A 105 -2.40 3.63 7.58
CA VAL A 105 -2.96 4.76 6.80
C VAL A 105 -1.90 5.84 6.61
N VAL A 106 -1.86 6.43 5.42
CA VAL A 106 -1.03 7.61 5.11
C VAL A 106 -1.91 8.84 4.91
N PHE A 107 -1.57 9.94 5.58
CA PHE A 107 -2.13 11.27 5.38
C PHE A 107 -1.18 12.10 4.52
N LEU A 108 -1.66 12.58 3.37
CA LEU A 108 -0.86 13.36 2.41
C LEU A 108 -1.36 14.80 2.34
N GLN A 109 -0.47 15.76 2.56
CA GLN A 109 -0.75 17.18 2.34
C GLN A 109 -0.27 17.58 0.94
N HIS A 110 -1.20 17.78 0.00
CA HIS A 110 -0.84 18.03 -1.39
C HIS A 110 -1.03 19.48 -1.82
N GLU A 111 0.02 20.02 -2.42
CA GLU A 111 0.07 21.23 -3.24
C GLU A 111 1.18 21.01 -4.29
N PHE A 112 1.01 21.59 -5.48
CA PHE A 112 1.86 21.31 -6.65
C PHE A 112 3.34 21.68 -6.46
N GLY A 113 3.64 22.65 -5.59
CA GLY A 113 5.00 23.12 -5.28
C GLY A 113 5.65 22.48 -4.04
N ILE A 114 5.02 21.48 -3.40
CA ILE A 114 5.62 20.76 -2.27
C ILE A 114 6.67 19.75 -2.74
N TYR A 115 6.39 19.06 -3.85
CA TYR A 115 7.15 17.92 -4.32
C TYR A 115 7.97 18.29 -5.56
N GLY A 116 9.05 17.56 -5.81
CA GLY A 116 9.88 17.77 -7.00
C GLY A 116 9.21 17.30 -8.30
N GLY A 117 9.88 17.63 -9.40
CA GLY A 117 9.39 17.35 -10.75
C GLY A 117 8.29 18.29 -11.22
N GLU A 118 7.92 18.16 -12.49
CA GLU A 118 6.89 19.01 -13.09
C GLU A 118 5.56 18.83 -12.36
N SER A 119 5.00 19.93 -11.84
CA SER A 119 3.76 19.93 -11.03
C SER A 119 3.75 18.93 -9.87
N GLY A 120 4.90 18.71 -9.22
CA GLY A 120 5.00 17.81 -8.06
C GLY A 120 4.94 16.32 -8.39
N SER A 121 5.13 15.93 -9.65
CA SER A 121 4.97 14.55 -10.14
C SER A 121 5.83 13.50 -9.44
N HIS A 122 6.92 13.86 -8.75
CA HIS A 122 7.76 12.91 -8.02
C HIS A 122 7.00 12.18 -6.91
N ILE A 123 5.97 12.80 -6.31
CA ILE A 123 5.15 12.16 -5.26
C ILE A 123 4.49 10.87 -5.74
N LEU A 124 4.17 10.77 -7.04
CA LEU A 124 3.58 9.58 -7.64
C LEU A 124 4.49 8.35 -7.51
N ARG A 125 5.80 8.54 -7.38
CA ARG A 125 6.75 7.44 -7.19
C ARG A 125 6.60 6.78 -5.83
N LEU A 126 6.36 7.57 -4.79
CA LEU A 126 6.04 7.10 -3.44
C LEU A 126 4.64 6.49 -3.42
N LEU A 127 3.62 7.21 -3.90
CA LEU A 127 2.22 6.80 -3.79
C LEU A 127 1.92 5.46 -4.49
N ARG A 128 2.53 5.20 -5.65
CA ARG A 128 2.35 3.93 -6.39
C ARG A 128 2.95 2.71 -5.66
N ARG A 129 3.83 2.93 -4.68
CA ARG A 129 4.51 1.86 -3.93
C ARG A 129 3.89 1.60 -2.55
N LEU A 130 3.02 2.49 -2.06
CA LEU A 130 2.36 2.31 -0.77
C LEU A 130 1.34 1.16 -0.81
N ARG A 131 1.34 0.33 0.23
CA ARG A 131 0.43 -0.83 0.40
C ARG A 131 -0.62 -0.61 1.48
N MET A 132 -0.99 0.63 1.69
CA MET A 132 -1.99 1.05 2.67
C MET A 132 -2.81 2.20 2.07
N PRO A 133 -4.03 2.46 2.56
CA PRO A 133 -4.84 3.57 2.09
C PRO A 133 -4.16 4.92 2.30
N VAL A 134 -4.35 5.81 1.34
CA VAL A 134 -3.89 7.20 1.38
C VAL A 134 -5.10 8.13 1.47
N VAL A 135 -5.12 8.98 2.48
CA VAL A 135 -6.06 10.09 2.65
C VAL A 135 -5.34 11.37 2.25
N VAL A 136 -5.81 12.05 1.21
CA VAL A 136 -5.12 13.21 0.64
C VAL A 136 -5.87 14.50 0.94
N THR A 137 -5.24 15.47 1.58
CA THR A 137 -5.78 16.82 1.73
C THR A 137 -5.24 17.72 0.62
N LEU A 138 -6.13 18.28 -0.20
CA LEU A 138 -5.76 19.19 -1.28
C LEU A 138 -5.79 20.64 -0.80
N HIS A 139 -4.64 21.31 -0.85
CA HIS A 139 -4.50 22.74 -0.53
C HIS A 139 -4.74 23.65 -1.75
N THR A 140 -4.80 23.06 -2.94
CA THR A 140 -5.07 23.77 -4.20
C THR A 140 -5.90 22.87 -5.11
N VAL A 141 -6.99 23.41 -5.62
CA VAL A 141 -7.87 22.81 -6.63
C VAL A 141 -8.07 23.88 -7.70
N LEU A 142 -7.82 23.52 -8.97
CA LEU A 142 -7.78 24.46 -10.08
C LEU A 142 -8.96 24.21 -11.01
N GLU A 143 -9.73 25.25 -11.33
CA GLU A 143 -10.79 25.19 -12.36
C GLU A 143 -10.20 24.91 -13.76
N ASN A 144 -9.03 25.49 -14.04
CA ASN A 144 -8.34 25.40 -15.33
C ASN A 144 -6.90 24.90 -15.13
N PRO A 145 -6.70 23.60 -14.79
CA PRO A 145 -5.36 23.05 -14.62
C PRO A 145 -4.64 22.94 -15.96
N SER A 146 -3.33 23.14 -15.97
CA SER A 146 -2.49 22.74 -17.11
C SER A 146 -2.57 21.22 -17.35
N PRO A 147 -2.21 20.72 -18.53
CA PRO A 147 -2.21 19.28 -18.81
C PRO A 147 -1.40 18.47 -17.80
N THR A 148 -0.26 19.00 -17.32
CA THR A 148 0.58 18.33 -16.32
C THR A 148 -0.05 18.34 -14.93
N GLN A 149 -0.59 19.47 -14.48
CA GLN A 149 -1.32 19.54 -13.21
C GLN A 149 -2.51 18.58 -13.20
N LYS A 150 -3.28 18.55 -14.30
CA LYS A 150 -4.41 17.64 -14.44
C LYS A 150 -3.98 16.18 -14.34
N ARG A 151 -2.95 15.77 -15.09
CA ARG A 151 -2.43 14.40 -15.09
C ARG A 151 -1.95 13.95 -13.70
N VAL A 152 -1.21 14.81 -13.00
CA VAL A 152 -0.71 14.49 -11.65
C VAL A 152 -1.86 14.35 -10.67
N LEU A 153 -2.81 15.29 -10.67
CA LEU A 153 -3.95 15.24 -9.76
C LEU A 153 -4.87 14.06 -10.07
N ASP A 154 -5.19 13.77 -11.33
CA ASP A 154 -6.00 12.62 -11.74
C ASP A 154 -5.39 11.29 -11.24
N GLU A 155 -4.06 11.15 -11.33
CA GLU A 155 -3.35 9.97 -10.83
C GLU A 155 -3.38 9.88 -9.30
N ILE A 156 -3.23 11.01 -8.59
CA ILE A 156 -3.39 11.06 -7.13
C ILE A 156 -4.82 10.64 -6.75
N LEU A 157 -5.85 11.15 -7.44
CA LEU A 157 -7.24 10.78 -7.21
C LEU A 157 -7.46 9.28 -7.45
N ARG A 158 -6.80 8.68 -8.44
CA ARG A 158 -6.88 7.23 -8.71
C ARG A 158 -6.31 6.40 -7.55
N ILE A 159 -5.17 6.82 -6.98
CA ILE A 159 -4.48 6.10 -5.90
C ILE A 159 -5.14 6.34 -4.54
N ALA A 160 -5.60 7.57 -4.28
CA ALA A 160 -6.17 7.97 -3.00
C ALA A 160 -7.42 7.14 -2.66
N SER A 161 -7.50 6.72 -1.39
CA SER A 161 -8.69 6.07 -0.84
C SER A 161 -9.77 7.10 -0.49
N ALA A 162 -9.35 8.28 -0.04
CA ALA A 162 -10.21 9.44 0.16
C ALA A 162 -9.44 10.73 -0.09
N VAL A 163 -10.17 11.78 -0.47
CA VAL A 163 -9.65 13.10 -0.80
C VAL A 163 -10.42 14.13 0.00
N ILE A 164 -9.72 14.95 0.74
CA ILE A 164 -10.24 16.04 1.54
C ILE A 164 -10.04 17.35 0.76
N VAL A 165 -11.13 18.07 0.57
CA VAL A 165 -11.15 19.48 0.16
C VAL A 165 -11.79 20.30 1.27
N MET A 166 -11.56 21.61 1.28
CA MET A 166 -11.98 22.48 2.39
C MET A 166 -13.16 23.40 2.05
N THR A 167 -13.70 23.26 0.83
CA THR A 167 -14.83 24.04 0.30
C THR A 167 -15.70 23.17 -0.60
N GLU A 168 -16.98 23.53 -0.68
CA GLU A 168 -17.95 22.86 -1.56
C GLU A 168 -17.61 23.10 -3.03
N LEU A 169 -17.16 24.29 -3.39
CA LEU A 169 -16.67 24.57 -4.74
C LEU A 169 -15.44 23.70 -5.07
N GLY A 170 -14.58 23.42 -4.10
CA GLY A 170 -13.44 22.52 -4.31
C GLY A 170 -13.91 21.10 -4.68
N ALA A 171 -14.99 20.62 -4.06
CA ALA A 171 -15.57 19.33 -4.40
C ALA A 171 -16.22 19.33 -5.79
N ASP A 172 -16.99 20.37 -6.13
CA ASP A 172 -17.59 20.55 -7.45
C ASP A 172 -16.52 20.57 -8.57
N ILE A 173 -15.42 21.29 -8.37
CA ILE A 173 -14.32 21.35 -9.36
C ILE A 173 -13.71 19.95 -9.56
N LEU A 174 -13.48 19.19 -8.49
CA LEU A 174 -12.95 17.82 -8.62
C LEU A 174 -13.91 16.91 -9.40
N GLU A 175 -15.21 17.05 -9.21
CA GLU A 175 -16.20 16.27 -9.97
C GLU A 175 -16.22 16.70 -11.44
N ARG A 176 -16.37 18.00 -11.73
CA ARG A 176 -16.51 18.52 -13.10
C ARG A 176 -15.23 18.42 -13.94
N VAL A 177 -14.08 18.73 -13.36
CA VAL A 177 -12.79 18.85 -14.08
C VAL A 177 -12.02 17.53 -14.08
N HIS A 178 -12.08 16.78 -12.97
CA HIS A 178 -11.30 15.56 -12.78
C HIS A 178 -12.12 14.27 -12.80
N GLY A 179 -13.46 14.35 -12.83
CA GLY A 179 -14.33 13.16 -12.80
C GLY A 179 -14.26 12.41 -11.48
N ALA A 180 -13.91 13.09 -10.38
CA ALA A 180 -13.82 12.46 -9.07
C ALA A 180 -15.20 12.01 -8.60
N GLY A 181 -15.34 10.73 -8.23
CA GLY A 181 -16.62 10.21 -7.74
C GLY A 181 -17.01 10.77 -6.37
N PRO A 182 -18.32 10.98 -6.10
CA PRO A 182 -18.80 11.67 -4.90
C PRO A 182 -18.51 10.91 -3.59
N ARG A 183 -18.27 9.60 -3.66
CA ARG A 183 -17.88 8.79 -2.49
C ARG A 183 -16.42 8.95 -2.07
N LYS A 184 -15.59 9.59 -2.91
CA LYS A 184 -14.15 9.75 -2.67
C LYS A 184 -13.79 11.14 -2.16
N VAL A 185 -14.59 12.15 -2.50
CA VAL A 185 -14.34 13.54 -2.13
C VAL A 185 -15.12 13.88 -0.85
N HIS A 186 -14.42 14.41 0.14
CA HIS A 186 -14.97 14.79 1.43
C HIS A 186 -14.65 16.25 1.72
N VAL A 187 -15.67 17.04 2.08
CA VAL A 187 -15.48 18.43 2.49
C VAL A 187 -15.23 18.45 3.99
N ILE A 188 -13.96 18.57 4.39
CA ILE A 188 -13.57 18.79 5.79
C ILE A 188 -12.91 20.16 5.86
N PRO A 189 -13.45 21.11 6.65
CA PRO A 189 -12.98 22.48 6.63
C PRO A 189 -11.52 22.60 7.08
N HIS A 190 -10.90 23.72 6.72
CA HIS A 190 -9.57 24.05 7.23
C HIS A 190 -9.58 24.08 8.76
N GLY A 191 -8.54 23.53 9.39
CA GLY A 191 -8.38 23.52 10.84
C GLY A 191 -8.08 24.90 11.42
N ALA A 192 -8.63 25.21 12.59
CA ALA A 192 -8.54 26.51 13.24
C ALA A 192 -8.37 26.37 14.75
N PRO A 193 -7.81 27.39 15.43
CA PRO A 193 -7.58 27.34 16.87
C PRO A 193 -8.89 27.27 17.65
N GLU A 194 -8.88 26.52 18.76
CA GLU A 194 -9.99 26.49 19.72
C GLU A 194 -9.71 27.52 20.83
N ARG A 195 -10.48 28.60 20.84
CA ARG A 195 -10.43 29.65 21.87
C ARG A 195 -11.82 30.06 22.35
N PRO A 196 -11.95 30.50 23.61
CA PRO A 196 -13.17 31.13 24.09
C PRO A 196 -13.50 32.40 23.31
N PHE A 197 -14.80 32.64 23.11
CA PHE A 197 -15.29 33.92 22.60
C PHE A 197 -15.08 35.00 23.68
N SER A 198 -14.17 35.93 23.41
CA SER A 198 -13.73 36.93 24.39
C SER A 198 -13.89 38.36 23.85
N PRO A 199 -14.11 39.36 24.74
CA PRO A 199 -14.02 40.77 24.36
C PRO A 199 -12.64 41.13 23.80
N THR A 200 -12.58 42.13 22.90
CA THR A 200 -11.33 42.52 22.21
C THR A 200 -10.38 43.32 23.11
N GLU A 201 -10.91 44.19 23.96
CA GLU A 201 -10.14 45.19 24.72
C GLU A 201 -9.01 44.61 25.61
N PRO A 202 -9.20 43.50 26.35
CA PRO A 202 -8.13 42.93 27.17
C PRO A 202 -6.87 42.54 26.39
N PHE A 203 -7.01 42.20 25.10
CA PHE A 203 -5.90 41.81 24.24
C PHE A 203 -5.17 43.00 23.61
N LYS A 204 -5.75 44.20 23.65
CA LYS A 204 -5.15 45.41 23.08
C LYS A 204 -4.09 46.03 23.97
N ALA A 205 -4.26 45.96 25.30
CA ALA A 205 -3.35 46.61 26.25
C ALA A 205 -1.90 46.11 26.17
N PRO A 206 -1.63 44.78 26.14
CA PRO A 206 -0.27 44.27 25.97
C PRO A 206 0.40 44.70 24.66
N LEU A 207 -0.40 45.04 23.66
CA LEU A 207 0.07 45.47 22.34
C LEU A 207 0.26 46.99 22.24
N GLY A 208 -0.14 47.76 23.27
CA GLY A 208 -0.16 49.22 23.21
C GLY A 208 -1.23 49.76 22.26
N LEU A 209 -2.36 49.05 22.15
CA LEU A 209 -3.50 49.40 21.30
C LEU A 209 -4.77 49.73 22.12
N SER A 210 -4.65 49.93 23.43
CA SER A 210 -5.80 50.25 24.29
C SER A 210 -6.58 51.46 23.78
N GLY A 211 -7.90 51.34 23.70
CA GLY A 211 -8.78 52.39 23.18
C GLY A 211 -8.71 52.62 21.67
N GLU A 212 -7.83 51.95 20.93
CA GLU A 212 -7.79 52.01 19.46
C GLU A 212 -8.85 51.08 18.84
N LYS A 213 -9.37 51.46 17.67
CA LYS A 213 -10.19 50.61 16.81
C LYS A 213 -9.29 49.85 15.84
N VAL A 214 -9.06 48.56 16.08
CA VAL A 214 -8.05 47.76 15.39
C VAL A 214 -8.65 47.06 14.17
N ILE A 215 -8.15 47.43 12.99
CA ILE A 215 -8.39 46.72 11.73
C ILE A 215 -7.18 45.82 11.48
N MET A 216 -7.38 44.56 11.12
CA MET A 216 -6.25 43.61 11.00
C MET A 216 -6.25 42.80 9.71
N SER A 217 -5.05 42.62 9.16
CA SER A 217 -4.71 41.57 8.20
C SER A 217 -3.53 40.76 8.74
N PHE A 218 -3.52 39.45 8.50
CA PHE A 218 -2.34 38.64 8.82
C PHE A 218 -2.02 37.61 7.73
N GLY A 219 -0.77 37.16 7.74
CA GLY A 219 -0.24 36.13 6.84
C GLY A 219 1.05 36.59 6.16
N LEU A 220 1.60 35.75 5.28
CA LEU A 220 2.76 36.14 4.47
C LEU A 220 2.36 37.31 3.55
N LEU A 221 3.12 38.39 3.61
CA LEU A 221 2.87 39.61 2.85
C LEU A 221 3.27 39.39 1.39
N SER A 222 2.31 39.64 0.48
CA SER A 222 2.47 39.52 -0.97
C SER A 222 1.45 40.40 -1.72
N PRO A 223 1.73 40.80 -2.98
CA PRO A 223 0.86 41.70 -3.76
C PRO A 223 -0.60 41.23 -3.89
N ASN A 224 -0.81 39.92 -4.07
CA ASN A 224 -2.17 39.36 -4.19
C ASN A 224 -3.06 39.55 -2.94
N LYS A 225 -2.49 39.92 -1.78
CA LYS A 225 -3.24 40.22 -0.56
C LYS A 225 -3.98 41.55 -0.62
N GLY A 226 -3.66 42.44 -1.56
CA GLY A 226 -4.37 43.71 -1.80
C GLY A 226 -4.35 44.69 -0.63
N ILE A 227 -3.28 44.68 0.17
CA ILE A 227 -3.17 45.46 1.40
C ILE A 227 -3.28 46.98 1.11
N GLU A 228 -2.80 47.41 -0.06
CA GLU A 228 -2.93 48.77 -0.57
C GLU A 228 -4.37 49.28 -0.62
N THR A 229 -5.36 48.41 -0.83
CA THR A 229 -6.78 48.79 -0.86
C THR A 229 -7.23 49.36 0.47
N ILE A 230 -6.78 48.75 1.58
CA ILE A 230 -7.12 49.19 2.94
C ILE A 230 -6.32 50.43 3.32
N ILE A 231 -5.04 50.52 2.93
CA ILE A 231 -4.22 51.72 3.15
C ILE A 231 -4.87 52.93 2.45
N ARG A 232 -5.37 52.76 1.21
CA ARG A 232 -6.11 53.82 0.50
C ARG A 232 -7.45 54.17 1.14
N ALA A 233 -8.05 53.27 1.91
CA ALA A 233 -9.30 53.52 2.62
C ALA A 233 -9.10 54.29 3.94
N LEU A 234 -7.89 54.21 4.53
CA LEU A 234 -7.58 54.82 5.84
C LEU A 234 -7.93 56.31 5.94
N PRO A 235 -7.62 57.19 4.97
CA PRO A 235 -7.98 58.60 5.09
C PRO A 235 -9.47 58.82 5.35
N ALA A 236 -10.36 58.09 4.65
CA ALA A 236 -11.79 58.21 4.84
C ALA A 236 -12.26 57.63 6.19
N ILE A 237 -11.64 56.54 6.64
CA ILE A 237 -11.93 55.91 7.95
C ILE A 237 -11.56 56.86 9.08
N LEU A 238 -10.37 57.48 9.01
CA LEU A 238 -9.83 58.35 10.06
C LEU A 238 -10.61 59.66 10.24
N VAL A 239 -11.34 60.12 9.22
CA VAL A 239 -12.25 61.26 9.34
C VAL A 239 -13.36 60.99 10.36
N GLN A 240 -13.86 59.76 10.43
CA GLN A 240 -14.94 59.38 11.36
C GLN A 240 -14.42 58.70 12.63
N HIS A 241 -13.33 57.93 12.52
CA HIS A 241 -12.74 57.15 13.59
C HIS A 241 -11.26 57.49 13.72
N ALA A 242 -10.96 58.63 14.34
CA ALA A 242 -9.61 59.16 14.45
C ALA A 242 -8.66 58.23 15.24
N ASN A 243 -9.19 57.30 16.05
CA ASN A 243 -8.47 56.26 16.80
C ASN A 243 -8.46 54.90 16.09
N ALA A 244 -8.69 54.84 14.77
CA ALA A 244 -8.56 53.60 14.02
C ALA A 244 -7.10 53.34 13.64
N THR A 245 -6.63 52.11 13.85
CA THR A 245 -5.27 51.67 13.50
C THR A 245 -5.34 50.40 12.66
N TYR A 246 -4.64 50.38 11.53
CA TYR A 246 -4.52 49.19 10.67
C TYR A 246 -3.23 48.43 11.00
N VAL A 247 -3.40 47.18 11.44
CA VAL A 247 -2.31 46.30 11.85
C VAL A 247 -2.11 45.20 10.82
N ILE A 248 -0.90 45.11 10.27
CA ILE A 248 -0.50 44.09 9.30
C ILE A 248 0.49 43.15 10.00
N VAL A 249 0.07 41.91 10.22
CA VAL A 249 0.86 40.90 10.95
C VAL A 249 1.45 39.89 9.97
N GLY A 250 2.78 39.83 9.90
CA GLY A 250 3.49 38.81 9.13
C GLY A 250 4.75 39.31 8.43
N ALA A 251 5.60 38.33 8.08
CA ALA A 251 6.79 38.54 7.27
C ALA A 251 6.43 38.56 5.77
N THR A 252 7.29 39.18 4.96
CA THR A 252 7.18 39.11 3.49
C THR A 252 7.44 37.69 3.02
N HIS A 253 6.72 37.26 1.98
CA HIS A 253 6.83 35.89 1.48
C HIS A 253 8.31 35.54 1.16
N PRO A 254 8.87 34.42 1.64
CA PRO A 254 10.30 34.12 1.51
C PRO A 254 10.82 34.16 0.07
N HIS A 255 10.03 33.71 -0.91
CA HIS A 255 10.41 33.82 -2.33
C HIS A 255 10.49 35.27 -2.83
N LEU A 256 9.62 36.17 -2.36
CA LEU A 256 9.69 37.59 -2.72
C LEU A 256 10.93 38.23 -2.10
N VAL A 257 11.24 37.93 -0.83
CA VAL A 257 12.44 38.44 -0.18
C VAL A 257 13.70 38.00 -0.91
N ARG A 258 13.77 36.74 -1.37
CA ARG A 258 14.92 36.24 -2.15
C ARG A 258 15.08 36.93 -3.50
N ASN A 259 14.00 37.23 -4.20
CA ASN A 259 14.05 37.72 -5.58
C ASN A 259 14.04 39.26 -5.67
N GLU A 260 13.39 39.93 -4.73
CA GLU A 260 13.06 41.36 -4.79
C GLU A 260 13.30 42.10 -3.45
N GLY A 261 13.75 41.42 -2.40
CA GLY A 261 13.87 42.00 -1.07
C GLY A 261 12.52 42.39 -0.46
N GLU A 262 12.50 43.46 0.34
CA GLU A 262 11.30 43.99 1.00
C GLU A 262 10.52 45.01 0.15
N ARG A 263 10.80 45.08 -1.16
CA ARG A 263 10.26 46.09 -2.09
C ARG A 263 8.76 46.31 -1.99
N TYR A 264 7.98 45.23 -1.84
CA TYR A 264 6.54 45.34 -1.71
C TYR A 264 6.13 46.01 -0.38
N ARG A 265 6.73 45.63 0.75
CA ARG A 265 6.49 46.29 2.04
C ARG A 265 6.86 47.76 2.00
N ASP A 266 8.02 48.07 1.42
CA ASP A 266 8.50 49.45 1.28
C ASP A 266 7.52 50.28 0.45
N SER A 267 6.92 49.68 -0.60
CA SER A 267 5.88 50.34 -1.40
C SER A 267 4.60 50.64 -0.61
N LEU A 268 4.23 49.78 0.35
CA LEU A 268 3.07 50.01 1.23
C LEU A 268 3.36 51.12 2.26
N ILE A 269 4.58 51.18 2.78
CA ILE A 269 5.02 52.26 3.68
C ILE A 269 5.01 53.59 2.93
N ALA A 270 5.61 53.64 1.74
CA ALA A 270 5.62 54.85 0.90
C ALA A 270 4.20 55.31 0.54
N LEU A 271 3.28 54.37 0.25
CA LEU A 271 1.88 54.67 0.00
C LEU A 271 1.23 55.31 1.24
N ALA A 272 1.44 54.74 2.43
CA ALA A 272 0.89 55.29 3.68
C ALA A 272 1.40 56.71 3.96
N THR A 273 2.70 56.96 3.76
CA THR A 273 3.31 58.29 3.89
C THR A 273 2.73 59.29 2.88
N SER A 274 2.55 58.89 1.62
CA SER A 274 1.95 59.75 0.59
C SER A 274 0.52 60.18 0.89
N LEU A 275 -0.19 59.38 1.70
CA LEU A 275 -1.57 59.61 2.12
C LEU A 275 -1.65 60.27 3.51
N GLY A 276 -0.53 60.47 4.21
CA GLY A 276 -0.49 61.03 5.56
C GLY A 276 -1.11 60.14 6.64
N VAL A 277 -1.07 58.82 6.46
CA VAL A 277 -1.69 57.83 7.37
C VAL A 277 -0.67 56.88 8.02
N GLU A 278 0.63 57.14 7.86
CA GLU A 278 1.71 56.28 8.38
C GLU A 278 1.64 56.10 9.90
N GLY A 279 1.20 57.12 10.65
CA GLY A 279 1.02 57.04 12.11
C GLY A 279 -0.13 56.12 12.55
N ARG A 280 -0.99 55.68 11.62
CA ARG A 280 -2.13 54.79 11.84
C ARG A 280 -1.96 53.43 11.17
N LEU A 281 -0.75 53.14 10.67
CA LEU A 281 -0.36 51.88 10.06
C LEU A 281 0.72 51.21 10.91
N ARG A 282 0.48 49.96 11.35
CA ARG A 282 1.44 49.20 12.15
C ARG A 282 1.80 47.88 11.51
N PHE A 283 3.08 47.68 11.23
CA PHE A 283 3.61 46.40 10.78
C PHE A 283 4.18 45.59 11.95
N ILE A 284 3.67 44.37 12.15
CA ILE A 284 4.35 43.36 12.97
C ILE A 284 5.14 42.47 12.01
N ASN A 285 6.33 42.94 11.63
CA ASN A 285 7.17 42.34 10.60
C ASN A 285 7.95 41.11 11.09
N ARG A 286 7.26 40.03 11.43
CA ARG A 286 7.90 38.75 11.72
C ARG A 286 6.92 37.60 11.58
N PHE A 287 7.48 36.40 11.49
CA PHE A 287 6.71 35.18 11.70
C PHE A 287 6.39 35.08 13.19
N VAL A 288 5.10 35.10 13.54
CA VAL A 288 4.61 35.02 14.92
C VAL A 288 4.26 33.57 15.27
N GLY A 289 4.39 33.21 16.56
CA GLY A 289 3.95 31.90 17.06
C GLY A 289 2.42 31.82 17.13
N ASP A 290 1.88 30.60 17.32
CA ASP A 290 0.44 30.37 17.26
C ASP A 290 -0.33 31.13 18.36
N GLU A 291 0.13 31.03 19.61
CA GLU A 291 -0.47 31.74 20.75
C GLU A 291 -0.51 33.26 20.54
N GLU A 292 0.63 33.83 20.13
CA GLU A 292 0.74 35.26 19.86
C GLU A 292 -0.16 35.69 18.69
N LEU A 293 -0.21 34.90 17.61
CA LEU A 293 -1.07 35.16 16.47
C LEU A 293 -2.55 35.20 16.90
N ILE A 294 -2.94 34.27 17.74
CA ILE A 294 -4.31 34.18 18.25
C ILE A 294 -4.64 35.38 19.14
N ASP A 295 -3.71 35.81 20.00
CA ASP A 295 -3.89 37.02 20.83
C ASP A 295 -3.97 38.30 19.99
N LEU A 296 -3.14 38.41 18.95
CA LEU A 296 -3.23 39.50 17.96
C LEU A 296 -4.60 39.52 17.28
N LEU A 297 -5.08 38.35 16.83
CA LEU A 297 -6.42 38.23 16.26
C LEU A 297 -7.51 38.59 17.28
N GLN A 298 -7.35 38.23 18.56
CA GLN A 298 -8.30 38.61 19.59
C GLN A 298 -8.35 40.13 19.83
N ALA A 299 -7.24 40.84 19.65
CA ALA A 299 -7.17 42.29 19.74
C ALA A 299 -7.84 43.04 18.56
N ALA A 300 -8.10 42.36 17.43
CA ALA A 300 -8.74 42.97 16.27
C ALA A 300 -10.24 43.23 16.52
N ASP A 301 -10.72 44.43 16.20
CA ASP A 301 -12.14 44.75 16.15
C ASP A 301 -12.76 44.33 14.80
N LEU A 302 -12.00 44.46 13.71
CA LEU A 302 -12.36 44.02 12.36
C LEU A 302 -11.19 43.27 11.72
N TYR A 303 -11.49 42.17 11.03
CA TYR A 303 -10.54 41.44 10.20
C TYR A 303 -10.84 41.68 8.71
N VAL A 304 -9.82 41.92 7.89
CA VAL A 304 -10.00 42.25 6.47
C VAL A 304 -9.17 41.36 5.54
N THR A 305 -9.76 40.90 4.42
CA THR A 305 -9.04 40.19 3.35
C THR A 305 -9.35 40.79 1.98
N PRO A 306 -8.67 41.90 1.59
CA PRO A 306 -8.91 42.63 0.34
C PRO A 306 -8.23 42.00 -0.88
N TYR A 307 -8.28 40.66 -1.01
CA TYR A 307 -7.49 39.93 -2.01
C TYR A 307 -7.88 40.31 -3.42
N LEU A 308 -6.92 40.25 -4.36
CA LEU A 308 -7.09 40.78 -5.70
C LEU A 308 -7.68 39.79 -6.73
N THR A 309 -7.72 38.50 -6.40
CA THR A 309 -8.10 37.43 -7.34
C THR A 309 -9.13 36.49 -6.74
N GLU A 310 -9.99 35.93 -7.59
CA GLU A 310 -11.06 35.03 -7.16
C GLU A 310 -10.58 33.61 -6.82
N ALA A 311 -9.53 33.14 -7.52
CA ALA A 311 -9.01 31.78 -7.48
C ALA A 311 -8.20 31.46 -6.20
N GLN A 312 -8.84 31.55 -5.04
CA GLN A 312 -8.30 31.15 -3.74
C GLN A 312 -9.26 30.14 -3.10
N ILE A 313 -8.97 28.84 -3.30
CA ILE A 313 -9.88 27.76 -2.88
C ILE A 313 -9.99 27.62 -1.36
N THR A 314 -8.94 27.99 -0.62
CA THR A 314 -8.90 27.96 0.85
C THR A 314 -8.02 29.08 1.38
N SER A 315 -8.42 29.72 2.48
CA SER A 315 -7.63 30.72 3.20
C SER A 315 -7.62 30.43 4.69
N GLY A 316 -6.51 29.87 5.20
CA GLY A 316 -6.35 29.61 6.63
C GLY A 316 -6.44 30.88 7.48
N THR A 317 -6.06 32.04 6.92
CA THR A 317 -6.12 33.31 7.67
C THR A 317 -7.56 33.77 7.92
N LEU A 318 -8.44 33.56 6.94
CA LEU A 318 -9.88 33.78 7.08
C LEU A 318 -10.48 32.81 8.11
N THR A 319 -10.16 31.52 8.00
CA THR A 319 -10.66 30.49 8.92
C THR A 319 -10.31 30.81 10.37
N TYR A 320 -9.07 31.24 10.65
CA TYR A 320 -8.65 31.60 12.01
C TYR A 320 -9.44 32.80 12.56
N ALA A 321 -9.66 33.83 11.75
CA ALA A 321 -10.43 35.00 12.15
C ALA A 321 -11.88 34.65 12.48
N ILE A 322 -12.53 33.81 11.66
CA ILE A 322 -13.90 33.33 11.90
C ILE A 322 -13.94 32.48 13.17
N ALA A 323 -12.99 31.56 13.36
CA ALA A 323 -12.94 30.65 14.51
C ALA A 323 -12.84 31.38 15.86
N VAL A 324 -12.15 32.53 15.90
CA VAL A 324 -12.07 33.38 17.10
C VAL A 324 -13.13 34.50 17.13
N GLY A 325 -14.11 34.43 16.23
CA GLY A 325 -15.31 35.27 16.24
C GLY A 325 -15.10 36.71 15.78
N LYS A 326 -14.15 36.96 14.87
CA LYS A 326 -13.93 38.31 14.35
C LYS A 326 -14.96 38.67 13.27
N PRO A 327 -15.53 39.89 13.31
CA PRO A 327 -16.26 40.43 12.17
C PRO A 327 -15.30 40.57 10.97
N VAL A 328 -15.69 40.05 9.81
CA VAL A 328 -14.83 39.99 8.63
C VAL A 328 -15.39 40.82 7.48
N ILE A 329 -14.51 41.56 6.79
CA ILE A 329 -14.78 42.19 5.50
C ILE A 329 -13.78 41.64 4.47
N SER A 330 -14.27 41.05 3.39
CA SER A 330 -13.42 40.39 2.38
C SER A 330 -13.83 40.74 0.96
N THR A 331 -12.94 40.55 0.00
CA THR A 331 -13.35 40.35 -1.40
C THR A 331 -14.00 38.98 -1.61
N PRO A 332 -14.85 38.78 -2.63
CA PRO A 332 -15.58 37.53 -2.85
C PRO A 332 -14.73 36.49 -3.59
N TYR A 333 -13.53 36.18 -3.09
CA TYR A 333 -12.79 34.99 -3.54
C TYR A 333 -13.50 33.71 -3.09
N TRP A 334 -13.25 32.59 -3.77
CA TRP A 334 -14.03 31.35 -3.62
C TRP A 334 -14.32 30.96 -2.17
N HIS A 335 -13.28 30.80 -1.34
CA HIS A 335 -13.47 30.44 0.07
C HIS A 335 -14.22 31.52 0.88
N ALA A 336 -14.02 32.82 0.61
CA ALA A 336 -14.73 33.88 1.31
C ALA A 336 -16.22 33.92 0.98
N LYS A 337 -16.63 33.58 -0.26
CA LYS A 337 -18.04 33.48 -0.63
C LYS A 337 -18.79 32.46 0.22
N GLU A 338 -18.18 31.29 0.42
CA GLU A 338 -18.76 30.22 1.24
C GLU A 338 -18.67 30.57 2.74
N ALA A 339 -17.47 30.91 3.22
CA ALA A 339 -17.22 31.09 4.64
C ALA A 339 -17.93 32.32 5.26
N LEU A 340 -18.25 33.34 4.45
CA LEU A 340 -18.90 34.57 4.90
C LEU A 340 -20.40 34.65 4.58
N ALA A 341 -20.99 33.57 4.06
CA ALA A 341 -22.43 33.45 3.81
C ALA A 341 -23.27 33.69 5.09
N ASP A 342 -24.58 33.87 4.93
CA ASP A 342 -25.55 34.01 6.03
C ASP A 342 -25.20 35.12 7.06
N GLY A 343 -24.53 36.18 6.58
CA GLY A 343 -24.15 37.34 7.38
C GLY A 343 -23.04 37.07 8.39
N VAL A 344 -22.23 36.02 8.17
CA VAL A 344 -20.99 35.75 8.93
C VAL A 344 -19.96 36.86 8.71
N GLY A 345 -19.91 37.45 7.51
CA GLY A 345 -19.11 38.64 7.22
C GLY A 345 -19.73 39.49 6.13
N VAL A 346 -18.93 40.40 5.57
CA VAL A 346 -19.30 41.29 4.46
C VAL A 346 -18.38 41.07 3.28
N LEU A 347 -18.95 41.07 2.07
CA LEU A 347 -18.22 40.96 0.82
C LEU A 347 -18.22 42.31 0.09
N CYS A 348 -17.02 42.83 -0.20
CA CYS A 348 -16.81 44.03 -1.00
C CYS A 348 -16.25 43.67 -2.38
N PRO A 349 -16.58 44.40 -3.46
CA PRO A 349 -16.01 44.14 -4.78
C PRO A 349 -14.48 44.20 -4.80
N PHE A 350 -13.86 43.44 -5.71
CA PHE A 350 -12.41 43.49 -5.94
C PHE A 350 -11.96 44.91 -6.30
N ASN A 351 -10.81 45.34 -5.76
CA ASN A 351 -10.23 46.68 -5.99
C ASN A 351 -11.12 47.88 -5.58
N ASP A 352 -12.17 47.68 -4.78
CA ASP A 352 -13.07 48.77 -4.39
C ASP A 352 -12.72 49.35 -3.01
N THR A 353 -11.81 50.31 -3.00
CA THR A 353 -11.44 51.06 -1.78
C THR A 353 -12.63 51.75 -1.12
N ARG A 354 -13.63 52.22 -1.89
CA ARG A 354 -14.78 52.96 -1.33
C ARG A 354 -15.71 52.02 -0.59
N ALA A 355 -15.98 50.84 -1.15
CA ALA A 355 -16.78 49.81 -0.49
C ALA A 355 -16.13 49.35 0.83
N PHE A 356 -14.81 49.09 0.83
CA PHE A 356 -14.09 48.76 2.06
C PHE A 356 -14.16 49.88 3.10
N ALA A 357 -13.91 51.13 2.70
CA ALA A 357 -14.02 52.27 3.62
C ALA A 357 -15.42 52.38 4.23
N HIS A 358 -16.47 52.24 3.41
CA HIS A 358 -17.86 52.30 3.85
C HIS A 358 -18.19 51.24 4.91
N GLU A 359 -17.90 49.97 4.62
CA GLU A 359 -18.24 48.86 5.54
C GLU A 359 -17.40 48.89 6.82
N ILE A 360 -16.12 49.30 6.73
CA ILE A 360 -15.28 49.49 7.92
C ILE A 360 -15.87 50.58 8.81
N ILE A 361 -16.20 51.75 8.23
CA ILE A 361 -16.79 52.86 8.98
C ILE A 361 -18.11 52.43 9.63
N ASP A 362 -19.00 51.75 8.90
CA ASP A 362 -20.30 51.34 9.43
C ASP A 362 -20.14 50.36 10.60
N LEU A 363 -19.30 49.33 10.48
CA LEU A 363 -19.07 48.36 11.55
C LEU A 363 -18.32 48.94 12.75
N LEU A 364 -17.44 49.93 12.56
CA LEU A 364 -16.80 50.65 13.67
C LEU A 364 -17.78 51.59 14.39
N SER A 365 -18.77 52.12 13.68
CA SER A 365 -19.83 53.00 14.23
C SER A 365 -21.00 52.24 14.86
N ASN A 366 -21.20 50.96 14.53
CA ASN A 366 -22.35 50.17 14.97
C ASN A 366 -21.94 48.92 15.76
N ASP A 367 -21.76 49.10 17.08
CA ASP A 367 -21.37 48.02 18.00
C ASP A 367 -22.36 46.85 17.96
N THR A 368 -23.66 47.11 17.86
CA THR A 368 -24.69 46.05 17.78
C THR A 368 -24.53 45.19 16.53
N ARG A 369 -24.34 45.79 15.35
CA ARG A 369 -24.10 45.06 14.08
C ARG A 369 -22.79 44.27 14.17
N ARG A 370 -21.73 44.90 14.68
CA ARG A 370 -20.40 44.29 14.81
C ARG A 370 -20.43 43.08 15.74
N GLU A 371 -21.02 43.21 16.93
CA GLU A 371 -21.13 42.08 17.87
C GLU A 371 -22.04 40.96 17.37
N ALA A 372 -23.14 41.30 16.68
CA ALA A 372 -24.00 40.29 16.09
C ALA A 372 -23.26 39.48 15.02
N MET A 373 -22.42 40.14 14.20
CA MET A 373 -21.55 39.48 13.24
C MET A 373 -20.48 38.62 13.91
N ALA A 374 -19.80 39.15 14.95
CA ALA A 374 -18.83 38.41 15.75
C ALA A 374 -19.40 37.10 16.32
N ARG A 375 -20.61 37.17 16.89
CA ARG A 375 -21.33 35.99 17.43
C ARG A 375 -21.75 35.00 16.35
N ARG A 376 -22.02 35.44 15.11
CA ARG A 376 -22.30 34.54 13.99
C ARG A 376 -21.02 33.87 13.51
N ALA A 377 -19.95 34.63 13.31
CA ALA A 377 -18.64 34.10 12.93
C ALA A 377 -18.11 33.05 13.92
N TYR A 378 -18.18 33.32 15.22
CA TYR A 378 -17.73 32.37 16.23
C TYR A 378 -18.51 31.05 16.20
N ARG A 379 -19.83 31.13 15.93
CA ARG A 379 -20.70 29.95 15.82
C ARG A 379 -20.43 29.18 14.54
N SER A 380 -20.29 29.86 13.39
CA SER A 380 -19.98 29.21 12.12
C SER A 380 -18.57 28.62 12.07
N GLY A 381 -17.64 29.13 12.88
CA GLY A 381 -16.30 28.58 13.04
C GLY A 381 -16.21 27.28 13.85
N GLU A 382 -17.26 26.82 14.53
CA GLU A 382 -17.21 25.63 15.39
C GLU A 382 -16.75 24.34 14.66
N PRO A 383 -17.22 24.02 13.44
CA PRO A 383 -16.75 22.86 12.67
C PRO A 383 -15.28 22.97 12.26
N THR A 384 -14.75 24.18 12.11
CA THR A 384 -13.35 24.43 11.67
C THR A 384 -12.32 24.16 12.77
N ARG A 385 -12.74 23.99 14.02
CA ARG A 385 -11.81 23.77 15.14
C ARG A 385 -11.01 22.51 14.93
N TRP A 386 -9.70 22.58 15.16
CA TRP A 386 -8.76 21.48 14.95
C TRP A 386 -9.22 20.14 15.58
N ARG A 387 -9.84 20.19 16.77
CA ARG A 387 -10.40 18.99 17.42
C ARG A 387 -11.50 18.33 16.58
N LYS A 388 -12.42 19.09 15.97
CA LYS A 388 -13.51 18.58 15.12
C LYS A 388 -12.97 18.04 13.80
N VAL A 389 -12.11 18.83 13.15
CA VAL A 389 -11.42 18.44 11.91
C VAL A 389 -10.64 17.15 12.09
N ALA A 390 -9.90 17.00 13.19
CA ALA A 390 -9.15 15.78 13.49
C ALA A 390 -10.06 14.58 13.78
N GLN A 391 -11.17 14.77 14.50
CA GLN A 391 -12.14 13.70 14.75
C GLN A 391 -12.74 13.17 13.45
N GLU A 392 -13.15 14.07 12.54
CA GLU A 392 -13.71 13.71 11.25
C GLU A 392 -12.68 13.03 10.34
N THR A 393 -11.47 13.60 10.26
CA THR A 393 -10.35 13.04 9.49
C THR A 393 -9.93 11.66 10.00
N ALA A 394 -9.91 11.45 11.32
CA ALA A 394 -9.62 10.15 11.93
C ALA A 394 -10.71 9.11 11.63
N GLY A 395 -11.99 9.50 11.70
CA GLY A 395 -13.12 8.64 11.33
C GLY A 395 -13.05 8.21 9.87
N LEU A 396 -12.73 9.14 8.96
CA LEU A 396 -12.51 8.86 7.54
C LEU A 396 -11.34 7.88 7.32
N ALA A 397 -10.22 8.08 8.02
CA ALA A 397 -9.05 7.20 7.93
C ALA A 397 -9.36 5.76 8.36
N LEU A 398 -10.09 5.57 9.47
CA LEU A 398 -10.53 4.25 9.95
C LEU A 398 -11.47 3.56 8.94
N ALA A 399 -12.38 4.30 8.33
CA ALA A 399 -13.26 3.79 7.28
C ALA A 399 -12.47 3.40 6.02
N CYS A 400 -11.44 4.18 5.65
CA CYS A 400 -10.54 3.87 4.54
C CYS A 400 -9.73 2.59 4.82
N ARG A 401 -9.17 2.43 6.03
CA ARG A 401 -8.45 1.20 6.42
C ARG A 401 -9.33 -0.02 6.32
N SER A 402 -10.51 0.01 6.96
CA SER A 402 -11.45 -1.10 6.95
C SER A 402 -11.89 -1.48 5.53
N SER A 403 -12.09 -0.49 4.66
CA SER A 403 -12.47 -0.72 3.26
C SER A 403 -11.30 -1.21 2.40
N TYR A 404 -10.07 -0.81 2.72
CA TYR A 404 -8.86 -1.31 2.08
C TYR A 404 -8.62 -2.78 2.45
N GLU A 405 -8.67 -3.11 3.75
CA GLU A 405 -8.51 -4.48 4.27
C GLU A 405 -9.51 -5.44 3.63
N ARG A 406 -10.81 -5.06 3.59
CA ARG A 406 -11.84 -5.87 2.91
C ARG A 406 -11.49 -6.10 1.44
N ARG A 407 -11.06 -5.06 0.72
CA ARG A 407 -10.73 -5.18 -0.71
C ARG A 407 -9.52 -6.09 -0.94
N VAL A 408 -8.50 -5.98 -0.10
CA VAL A 408 -7.31 -6.85 -0.16
C VAL A 408 -7.70 -8.30 0.12
N GLU A 409 -8.52 -8.52 1.14
CA GLU A 409 -8.99 -9.86 1.50
C GLU A 409 -9.94 -10.45 0.44
N ASP A 410 -10.83 -9.65 -0.14
CA ASP A 410 -11.70 -10.06 -1.25
C ASP A 410 -10.87 -10.42 -2.49
N ALA A 411 -9.86 -9.61 -2.82
CA ALA A 411 -8.94 -9.91 -3.93
C ALA A 411 -8.13 -11.18 -3.67
N PHE A 412 -7.65 -11.38 -2.44
CA PHE A 412 -6.97 -12.61 -2.02
C PHE A 412 -7.89 -13.82 -2.13
N ARG A 413 -9.15 -13.70 -1.70
CA ARG A 413 -10.16 -14.76 -1.82
C ARG A 413 -10.49 -15.06 -3.29
N GLN A 414 -10.60 -14.05 -4.15
CA GLN A 414 -10.79 -14.29 -5.58
C GLN A 414 -9.58 -15.02 -6.17
N LEU A 415 -8.36 -14.60 -5.82
CA LEU A 415 -7.13 -15.26 -6.24
C LEU A 415 -7.05 -16.71 -5.77
N SER A 416 -7.60 -17.05 -4.60
CA SER A 416 -7.60 -18.42 -4.06
C SER A 416 -8.71 -19.32 -4.61
N HIS A 417 -9.58 -18.83 -5.50
CA HIS A 417 -10.66 -19.60 -6.13
C HIS A 417 -10.63 -19.46 -7.67
N PRO A 418 -9.54 -19.88 -8.35
CA PRO A 418 -9.48 -19.84 -9.80
C PRO A 418 -10.47 -20.80 -10.46
N THR A 419 -10.93 -20.45 -11.66
CA THR A 419 -11.65 -21.37 -12.53
C THR A 419 -10.68 -22.39 -13.16
N LEU A 420 -11.19 -23.54 -13.64
CA LEU A 420 -10.39 -24.53 -14.38
C LEU A 420 -10.40 -24.30 -15.90
N GLU A 421 -10.96 -23.18 -16.38
CA GLU A 421 -11.17 -22.96 -17.82
C GLU A 421 -9.86 -22.99 -18.61
N GLY A 422 -8.82 -22.33 -18.11
CA GLY A 422 -7.49 -22.32 -18.72
C GLY A 422 -6.88 -23.71 -18.81
N LEU A 423 -7.06 -24.54 -17.78
CA LEU A 423 -6.61 -25.92 -17.79
C LEU A 423 -7.38 -26.75 -18.83
N LEU A 424 -8.71 -26.68 -18.82
CA LEU A 424 -9.55 -27.41 -19.77
C LEU A 424 -9.27 -26.99 -21.22
N ARG A 425 -8.95 -25.71 -21.47
CA ARG A 425 -8.53 -25.19 -22.77
C ARG A 425 -7.20 -25.79 -23.24
N MET A 426 -6.32 -26.12 -22.31
CA MET A 426 -5.02 -26.76 -22.55
C MET A 426 -5.11 -28.28 -22.69
N SER A 427 -6.30 -28.86 -22.65
CA SER A 427 -6.49 -30.31 -22.68
C SER A 427 -7.28 -30.81 -23.88
N ASP A 428 -7.06 -32.05 -24.27
CA ASP A 428 -7.87 -32.80 -25.22
C ASP A 428 -8.12 -34.25 -24.76
N ASP A 429 -8.49 -35.15 -25.68
CA ASP A 429 -8.72 -36.58 -25.39
C ASP A 429 -7.43 -37.37 -25.11
N CYS A 430 -6.25 -36.79 -25.35
CA CYS A 430 -4.96 -37.39 -25.04
C CYS A 430 -4.51 -37.01 -23.62
N GLY A 431 -4.65 -35.74 -23.24
CA GLY A 431 -4.17 -35.22 -21.96
C GLY A 431 -4.00 -33.71 -22.00
N VAL A 432 -3.09 -33.17 -21.17
CA VAL A 432 -2.77 -31.74 -21.14
C VAL A 432 -1.53 -31.39 -21.98
N MET A 433 -1.64 -30.36 -22.81
CA MET A 433 -0.56 -29.87 -23.67
C MET A 433 0.41 -29.01 -22.86
N GLN A 434 1.72 -29.14 -23.12
CA GLN A 434 2.78 -28.53 -22.30
C GLN A 434 2.84 -26.99 -22.38
N HIS A 435 2.63 -26.41 -23.58
CA HIS A 435 2.90 -24.98 -23.83
C HIS A 435 1.74 -24.30 -24.55
N SER A 436 1.60 -22.98 -24.34
CA SER A 436 0.66 -22.14 -25.07
C SER A 436 1.32 -20.91 -25.67
N ARG A 437 0.65 -20.24 -26.60
CA ARG A 437 1.03 -18.90 -27.07
C ARG A 437 -0.14 -17.98 -26.91
N PHE A 438 0.02 -16.98 -26.05
CA PHE A 438 -1.05 -16.04 -25.72
C PHE A 438 -2.34 -16.74 -25.23
N GLY A 439 -2.19 -17.89 -24.55
CA GLY A 439 -3.30 -18.67 -24.00
C GLY A 439 -3.94 -19.69 -24.96
N ALA A 440 -3.47 -19.77 -26.22
CA ALA A 440 -3.86 -20.82 -27.15
C ALA A 440 -2.84 -21.99 -27.12
N PRO A 441 -3.26 -23.27 -27.04
CA PRO A 441 -2.33 -24.40 -26.98
C PRO A 441 -1.37 -24.45 -28.20
N ASP A 442 -0.07 -24.60 -27.94
CA ASP A 442 0.97 -24.62 -28.97
C ASP A 442 1.27 -26.05 -29.44
N ARG A 443 0.53 -26.49 -30.47
CA ARG A 443 0.59 -27.83 -31.06
C ARG A 443 1.93 -28.20 -31.72
N ARG A 444 2.92 -27.30 -31.71
CA ARG A 444 4.31 -27.65 -32.08
C ARG A 444 4.99 -28.48 -30.99
N HIS A 445 4.48 -28.38 -29.77
CA HIS A 445 4.80 -29.24 -28.65
C HIS A 445 3.63 -30.22 -28.44
N GLY A 446 3.82 -31.21 -27.58
CA GLY A 446 2.75 -32.16 -27.24
C GLY A 446 2.50 -32.19 -25.74
N TYR A 447 2.58 -33.38 -25.16
CA TYR A 447 2.14 -33.72 -23.81
C TYR A 447 3.34 -34.18 -22.99
N CYS A 448 3.25 -34.07 -21.68
CA CYS A 448 4.20 -34.76 -20.80
C CYS A 448 3.53 -35.48 -19.64
N SER A 449 4.15 -36.57 -19.17
CA SER A 449 3.69 -37.31 -17.99
C SER A 449 3.71 -36.44 -16.74
N ASP A 450 4.68 -35.53 -16.64
CA ASP A 450 4.80 -34.55 -15.56
C ASP A 450 3.54 -33.67 -15.37
N ASP A 451 2.98 -33.14 -16.45
CA ASP A 451 1.80 -32.27 -16.39
C ASP A 451 0.52 -33.10 -16.19
N ASN A 452 0.41 -34.27 -16.84
CA ASN A 452 -0.74 -35.17 -16.63
C ASN A 452 -0.80 -35.71 -15.20
N ALA A 453 0.36 -36.00 -14.58
CA ALA A 453 0.44 -36.35 -13.16
C ALA A 453 0.01 -35.19 -12.25
N ARG A 454 0.43 -33.95 -12.54
CA ARG A 454 0.00 -32.77 -11.79
C ARG A 454 -1.51 -32.52 -11.91
N VAL A 455 -2.11 -32.79 -13.07
CA VAL A 455 -3.57 -32.77 -13.24
C VAL A 455 -4.21 -33.75 -12.27
N LEU A 456 -3.82 -35.03 -12.29
CA LEU A 456 -4.41 -36.02 -11.38
C LEU A 456 -4.19 -35.65 -9.90
N ASN A 457 -3.03 -35.11 -9.54
CA ASN A 457 -2.77 -34.58 -8.19
C ASN A 457 -3.77 -33.48 -7.83
N LEU A 458 -3.95 -32.49 -8.70
CA LEU A 458 -4.90 -31.40 -8.51
C LEU A 458 -6.33 -31.92 -8.35
N LEU A 459 -6.76 -32.82 -9.23
CA LEU A 459 -8.13 -33.34 -9.23
C LEU A 459 -8.42 -34.23 -8.01
N ALA A 460 -7.44 -35.01 -7.55
CA ALA A 460 -7.55 -35.76 -6.30
C ALA A 460 -7.78 -34.79 -5.12
N ARG A 461 -7.01 -33.70 -5.02
CA ARG A 461 -7.19 -32.70 -3.95
C ARG A 461 -8.54 -31.97 -4.05
N LEU A 462 -8.95 -31.54 -5.25
CA LEU A 462 -10.24 -30.87 -5.49
C LEU A 462 -11.44 -31.77 -5.15
N SER A 463 -11.34 -33.08 -5.39
CA SER A 463 -12.41 -34.03 -5.08
C SER A 463 -12.77 -34.09 -3.58
N ARG A 464 -11.84 -33.66 -2.70
CA ARG A 464 -12.07 -33.53 -1.26
C ARG A 464 -12.83 -32.26 -0.88
N GLU A 465 -12.78 -31.23 -1.72
CA GLU A 465 -13.48 -29.96 -1.50
C GLU A 465 -14.94 -30.04 -1.98
N GLY A 466 -15.24 -30.89 -2.96
CA GLY A 466 -16.60 -31.08 -3.47
C GLY A 466 -16.66 -31.89 -4.77
N PRO A 467 -17.87 -32.06 -5.34
CA PRO A 467 -18.06 -32.77 -6.59
C PRO A 467 -17.39 -32.05 -7.76
N LEU A 468 -16.73 -32.82 -8.63
CA LEU A 468 -16.09 -32.33 -9.85
C LEU A 468 -17.10 -32.25 -11.00
N ASP A 469 -16.95 -31.26 -11.88
CA ASP A 469 -17.79 -31.13 -13.07
C ASP A 469 -17.46 -32.19 -14.14
N PRO A 470 -18.37 -32.44 -15.10
CA PRO A 470 -18.17 -33.48 -16.12
C PRO A 470 -16.93 -33.29 -17.00
N GLY A 471 -16.53 -32.04 -17.28
CA GLY A 471 -15.32 -31.75 -18.06
C GLY A 471 -14.06 -32.17 -17.31
N THR A 472 -14.01 -31.86 -16.02
CA THR A 472 -12.92 -32.25 -15.13
C THR A 472 -12.84 -33.78 -14.93
N LEU A 473 -13.98 -34.47 -14.81
CA LEU A 473 -14.01 -35.94 -14.75
C LEU A 473 -13.48 -36.58 -16.05
N LYS A 474 -13.85 -36.03 -17.21
CA LYS A 474 -13.34 -36.48 -18.51
C LYS A 474 -11.82 -36.27 -18.62
N LEU A 475 -11.32 -35.13 -18.13
CA LEU A 475 -9.90 -34.83 -18.10
C LEU A 475 -9.15 -35.84 -17.21
N ALA A 476 -9.67 -36.17 -16.02
CA ALA A 476 -9.09 -37.20 -15.15
C ALA A 476 -8.93 -38.54 -15.88
N GLY A 477 -9.96 -38.99 -16.60
CA GLY A 477 -9.90 -40.21 -17.40
C GLY A 477 -8.87 -40.14 -18.53
N SER A 478 -8.73 -38.99 -19.18
CA SER A 478 -7.75 -38.79 -20.27
C SER A 478 -6.31 -38.82 -19.74
N CYS A 479 -6.03 -38.12 -18.63
CA CYS A 479 -4.74 -38.15 -17.96
C CYS A 479 -4.40 -39.55 -17.40
N ALA A 480 -5.39 -40.28 -16.87
CA ALA A 480 -5.20 -41.66 -16.42
C ALA A 480 -4.81 -42.58 -17.57
N ALA A 481 -5.53 -42.51 -18.70
CA ALA A 481 -5.20 -43.26 -19.90
C ALA A 481 -3.80 -42.91 -20.45
N PHE A 482 -3.43 -41.62 -20.43
CA PHE A 482 -2.11 -41.14 -20.81
C PHE A 482 -1.01 -41.80 -19.97
N LEU A 483 -1.12 -41.73 -18.63
CA LEU A 483 -0.12 -42.27 -17.72
C LEU A 483 -0.04 -43.80 -17.81
N ASN A 484 -1.19 -44.47 -18.00
CA ASN A 484 -1.22 -45.90 -18.25
C ASN A 484 -0.47 -46.28 -19.54
N HIS A 485 -0.57 -45.47 -20.59
CA HIS A 485 0.18 -45.67 -21.83
C HIS A 485 1.66 -45.28 -21.71
N ALA A 486 1.97 -44.31 -20.85
CA ALA A 486 3.32 -43.85 -20.58
C ALA A 486 4.15 -44.88 -19.81
N TRP A 487 3.52 -45.69 -18.96
CA TRP A 487 4.19 -46.71 -18.16
C TRP A 487 4.86 -47.76 -19.05
N ASN A 488 6.18 -47.90 -18.89
CA ASN A 488 6.97 -48.92 -19.56
C ASN A 488 7.42 -49.97 -18.54
N GLN A 489 6.76 -51.13 -18.57
CA GLN A 489 7.04 -52.25 -17.66
C GLN A 489 8.45 -52.84 -17.85
N GLU A 490 9.02 -52.77 -19.06
CA GLU A 490 10.36 -53.31 -19.33
C GLU A 490 11.45 -52.45 -18.67
N THR A 491 11.27 -51.14 -18.69
CA THR A 491 12.25 -50.19 -18.11
C THR A 491 11.91 -49.82 -16.66
N GLY A 492 10.68 -50.09 -16.19
CA GLY A 492 10.19 -49.68 -14.89
C GLY A 492 10.04 -48.15 -14.76
N ARG A 493 9.83 -47.45 -15.88
CA ARG A 493 9.76 -45.97 -15.93
C ARG A 493 8.61 -45.48 -16.80
N PHE A 494 8.12 -44.29 -16.50
CA PHE A 494 7.18 -43.58 -17.37
C PHE A 494 7.92 -42.87 -18.48
N ARG A 495 7.52 -43.06 -19.74
CA ARG A 495 7.93 -42.16 -20.84
C ARG A 495 7.42 -40.75 -20.53
N ASN A 496 8.25 -39.72 -20.70
CA ASN A 496 7.84 -38.37 -20.30
C ASN A 496 7.18 -37.61 -21.43
N PHE A 497 7.82 -37.48 -22.58
CA PHE A 497 7.44 -36.58 -23.67
C PHE A 497 6.73 -37.31 -24.80
N MET A 498 5.56 -36.80 -25.17
CA MET A 498 4.80 -37.24 -26.35
C MET A 498 4.59 -36.06 -27.29
N GLY A 499 4.82 -36.25 -28.59
CA GLY A 499 4.52 -35.26 -29.62
C GLY A 499 3.01 -35.04 -29.81
N PHE A 500 2.62 -33.95 -30.47
CA PHE A 500 1.20 -33.72 -30.81
C PHE A 500 0.64 -34.79 -31.77
N ASP A 501 1.52 -35.47 -32.52
CA ASP A 501 1.21 -36.64 -33.34
C ASP A 501 1.05 -37.95 -32.53
N ARG A 502 1.05 -37.85 -31.20
CA ARG A 502 0.87 -38.94 -30.23
C ARG A 502 1.94 -40.01 -30.27
N ARG A 503 3.17 -39.63 -30.67
CA ARG A 503 4.34 -40.50 -30.61
C ARG A 503 5.23 -40.14 -29.43
N TRP A 504 5.71 -41.16 -28.73
CA TRP A 504 6.71 -40.99 -27.67
C TRP A 504 8.02 -40.47 -28.25
N LEU A 505 8.62 -39.52 -27.54
CA LEU A 505 9.88 -38.88 -27.91
C LEU A 505 11.05 -39.38 -27.04
N ASP A 506 10.74 -40.18 -26.01
CA ASP A 506 11.70 -40.86 -25.14
C ASP A 506 11.22 -42.28 -24.76
N GLU A 507 12.15 -43.10 -24.29
CA GLU A 507 11.90 -44.48 -23.86
C GLU A 507 11.79 -44.63 -22.33
N GLY A 508 11.92 -43.52 -21.59
CA GLY A 508 11.90 -43.48 -20.13
C GLY A 508 12.30 -42.10 -19.60
N GLY A 509 11.41 -41.51 -18.80
CA GLY A 509 11.54 -40.20 -18.18
C GLY A 509 12.49 -40.16 -16.99
N SER A 510 12.60 -38.99 -16.36
CA SER A 510 13.45 -38.77 -15.18
C SER A 510 12.90 -39.46 -13.92
N ASP A 511 13.75 -39.60 -12.91
CA ASP A 511 13.34 -40.03 -11.56
C ASP A 511 12.24 -39.12 -11.01
N ASP A 512 12.37 -37.80 -11.25
CA ASP A 512 11.43 -36.80 -10.78
C ASP A 512 10.05 -36.96 -11.46
N CYS A 513 10.01 -37.28 -12.76
CA CYS A 513 8.79 -37.61 -13.49
C CYS A 513 8.10 -38.86 -12.92
N CYS A 514 8.87 -39.92 -12.66
CA CYS A 514 8.34 -41.15 -12.08
C CYS A 514 7.81 -40.93 -10.65
N ALA A 515 8.55 -40.20 -9.82
CA ALA A 515 8.16 -39.92 -8.44
C ALA A 515 6.93 -39.00 -8.36
N ARG A 516 6.81 -38.00 -9.24
CA ARG A 516 5.64 -37.13 -9.34
C ARG A 516 4.39 -37.90 -9.80
N THR A 517 4.57 -38.80 -10.75
CA THR A 517 3.51 -39.70 -11.21
C THR A 517 3.07 -40.63 -10.08
N LEU A 518 4.02 -41.21 -9.34
CA LEU A 518 3.70 -42.02 -8.18
C LEU A 518 2.94 -41.25 -7.09
N GLU A 519 3.34 -40.01 -6.77
CA GLU A 519 2.60 -39.16 -5.83
C GLU A 519 1.14 -38.99 -6.29
N ALA A 520 0.93 -38.68 -7.57
CA ALA A 520 -0.40 -38.50 -8.13
C ALA A 520 -1.25 -39.79 -8.06
N LEU A 521 -0.66 -40.94 -8.39
CA LEU A 521 -1.35 -42.24 -8.29
C LEU A 521 -1.74 -42.56 -6.84
N CYS A 522 -0.84 -42.35 -5.88
CA CYS A 522 -1.16 -42.59 -4.46
C CYS A 522 -2.26 -41.64 -3.95
N LEU A 523 -2.24 -40.37 -4.35
CA LEU A 523 -3.31 -39.43 -4.01
C LEU A 523 -4.66 -39.83 -4.63
N MET A 524 -4.66 -40.28 -5.88
CA MET A 524 -5.87 -40.80 -6.55
C MET A 524 -6.38 -42.07 -5.85
N ALA A 525 -5.50 -43.00 -5.51
CA ALA A 525 -5.84 -44.23 -4.78
C ALA A 525 -6.45 -43.94 -3.40
N ARG A 526 -6.01 -42.86 -2.74
CA ARG A 526 -6.51 -42.46 -1.42
C ARG A 526 -7.82 -41.68 -1.48
N ASP A 527 -7.88 -40.67 -2.36
CA ASP A 527 -8.89 -39.61 -2.27
C ASP A 527 -9.97 -39.69 -3.37
N TRP A 528 -9.73 -40.41 -4.47
CA TRP A 528 -10.66 -40.37 -5.62
C TRP A 528 -12.01 -41.06 -5.33
N PRO A 529 -13.15 -40.43 -5.70
CA PRO A 529 -14.47 -40.93 -5.33
C PRO A 529 -14.89 -42.20 -6.10
N GLN A 530 -14.59 -42.30 -7.40
CA GLN A 530 -15.02 -43.43 -8.25
C GLN A 530 -14.11 -44.64 -8.05
N ALA A 531 -14.69 -45.83 -7.84
CA ALA A 531 -13.91 -47.03 -7.54
C ALA A 531 -12.96 -47.40 -8.68
N GLU A 532 -13.40 -47.27 -9.93
CA GLU A 532 -12.66 -47.71 -11.11
C GLU A 532 -11.31 -47.00 -11.26
N LEU A 533 -11.30 -45.67 -11.16
CA LEU A 533 -10.06 -44.89 -11.24
C LEU A 533 -9.23 -44.97 -9.95
N ARG A 534 -9.87 -45.16 -8.80
CA ARG A 534 -9.17 -45.34 -7.52
C ARG A 534 -8.40 -46.67 -7.52
N ASP A 535 -9.03 -47.74 -7.95
CA ASP A 535 -8.46 -49.09 -8.01
C ASP A 535 -7.37 -49.16 -9.10
N TRP A 536 -7.60 -48.56 -10.27
CA TRP A 536 -6.57 -48.39 -11.31
C TRP A 536 -5.30 -47.70 -10.77
N ALA A 537 -5.48 -46.58 -10.06
CA ALA A 537 -4.35 -45.84 -9.52
C ALA A 537 -3.59 -46.65 -8.46
N ALA A 538 -4.29 -47.41 -7.62
CA ALA A 538 -3.68 -48.28 -6.63
C ALA A 538 -2.88 -49.43 -7.26
N ASP A 539 -3.42 -50.05 -8.31
CA ASP A 539 -2.75 -51.13 -9.02
C ASP A 539 -1.47 -50.65 -9.73
N LEU A 540 -1.56 -49.54 -10.47
CA LEU A 540 -0.39 -48.98 -11.14
C LEU A 540 0.65 -48.48 -10.13
N ALA A 541 0.23 -47.86 -9.01
CA ALA A 541 1.15 -47.44 -7.96
C ALA A 541 1.93 -48.63 -7.34
N ARG A 542 1.27 -49.78 -7.14
CA ARG A 542 1.93 -51.00 -6.66
C ARG A 542 3.00 -51.52 -7.61
N GLU A 543 2.80 -51.38 -8.93
CA GLU A 543 3.84 -51.71 -9.92
C GLU A 543 5.01 -50.72 -9.81
N VAL A 544 4.72 -49.42 -9.81
CA VAL A 544 5.75 -48.37 -9.83
C VAL A 544 6.64 -48.39 -8.58
N ILE A 545 6.06 -48.63 -7.40
CA ILE A 545 6.80 -48.70 -6.12
C ILE A 545 7.90 -49.77 -6.14
N GLN A 546 7.75 -50.84 -6.92
CA GLN A 546 8.76 -51.89 -7.01
C GLN A 546 10.07 -51.40 -7.66
N HIS A 547 10.03 -50.31 -8.42
CA HIS A 547 11.16 -49.79 -9.19
C HIS A 547 11.85 -48.57 -8.54
N MET A 548 11.30 -48.01 -7.47
CA MET A 548 11.78 -46.74 -6.90
C MET A 548 13.18 -46.79 -6.26
N GLN A 549 13.69 -47.98 -5.93
CA GLN A 549 15.04 -48.15 -5.39
C GLN A 549 16.13 -47.71 -6.37
N THR A 550 15.79 -47.57 -7.65
CA THR A 550 16.69 -47.09 -8.71
C THR A 550 16.81 -45.57 -8.77
N TRP A 551 15.97 -44.83 -8.05
CA TRP A 551 15.93 -43.37 -8.12
C TRP A 551 17.00 -42.73 -7.23
N THR A 552 17.72 -41.75 -7.77
CA THR A 552 18.90 -41.17 -7.11
C THR A 552 18.79 -39.67 -6.87
N SER A 553 17.90 -38.97 -7.58
CA SER A 553 17.65 -37.54 -7.39
C SER A 553 17.05 -37.23 -6.02
N LEU A 554 17.54 -36.18 -5.35
CA LEU A 554 16.96 -35.71 -4.09
C LEU A 554 15.50 -35.26 -4.25
N ARG A 555 15.11 -34.69 -5.40
CA ARG A 555 13.72 -34.29 -5.66
C ARG A 555 12.81 -35.51 -5.75
N SER A 556 13.27 -36.56 -6.42
CA SER A 556 12.55 -37.84 -6.48
C SER A 556 12.37 -38.47 -5.10
N HIS A 557 13.37 -38.38 -4.21
CA HIS A 557 13.26 -38.84 -2.81
C HIS A 557 12.26 -38.00 -2.01
N ALA A 558 12.26 -36.68 -2.21
CA ALA A 558 11.29 -35.79 -1.57
C ALA A 558 9.84 -36.08 -1.99
N LEU A 559 9.61 -36.28 -3.29
CA LEU A 559 8.30 -36.68 -3.83
C LEU A 559 7.90 -38.09 -3.40
N LEU A 560 8.86 -39.02 -3.30
CA LEU A 560 8.62 -40.38 -2.80
C LEU A 560 8.11 -40.38 -1.37
N ILE A 561 8.67 -39.55 -0.47
CA ILE A 561 8.17 -39.41 0.90
C ILE A 561 6.69 -39.03 0.90
N LYS A 562 6.31 -38.03 0.09
CA LYS A 562 4.91 -37.60 -0.05
C LYS A 562 4.03 -38.71 -0.62
N ALA A 563 4.52 -39.45 -1.61
CA ALA A 563 3.81 -40.57 -2.21
C ALA A 563 3.59 -41.71 -1.21
N CYS A 564 4.59 -42.09 -0.42
CA CYS A 564 4.48 -43.12 0.63
C CYS A 564 3.46 -42.72 1.70
N LEU A 565 3.45 -41.46 2.13
CA LEU A 565 2.44 -40.95 3.06
C LEU A 565 1.02 -41.04 2.49
N ALA A 566 0.84 -40.76 1.20
CA ALA A 566 -0.45 -40.91 0.54
C ALA A 566 -0.84 -42.38 0.31
N ALA A 567 0.14 -43.27 0.15
CA ALA A 567 -0.01 -44.69 -0.16
C ALA A 567 -0.48 -45.55 1.03
N GLU A 568 -0.36 -45.05 2.27
CA GLU A 568 -0.71 -45.81 3.47
C GLU A 568 -2.16 -46.28 3.43
N HIS A 569 -2.37 -47.56 3.76
CA HIS A 569 -3.67 -48.24 3.82
C HIS A 569 -4.41 -48.41 2.48
N CYS A 570 -3.91 -47.86 1.37
CA CYS A 570 -4.54 -48.00 0.04
C CYS A 570 -3.65 -48.69 -1.00
N VAL A 571 -2.33 -48.47 -0.95
CA VAL A 571 -1.36 -49.07 -1.89
C VAL A 571 -0.39 -49.99 -1.15
N ILE A 572 0.20 -49.50 -0.06
CA ILE A 572 1.18 -50.20 0.77
C ILE A 572 0.78 -50.15 2.25
N ASP A 573 1.35 -51.03 3.07
CA ASP A 573 1.11 -51.02 4.50
C ASP A 573 1.93 -49.91 5.21
N PRO A 574 1.49 -49.41 6.37
CA PRO A 574 2.18 -48.33 7.09
C PRO A 574 3.62 -48.67 7.52
N SER A 575 3.97 -49.94 7.70
CA SER A 575 5.33 -50.33 8.10
C SER A 575 6.29 -50.29 6.90
N GLU A 576 5.81 -50.73 5.73
CA GLU A 576 6.54 -50.58 4.47
C GLU A 576 6.71 -49.12 4.09
N SER A 577 5.64 -48.31 4.21
CA SER A 577 5.70 -46.85 4.02
C SER A 577 6.78 -46.22 4.90
N ALA A 578 6.81 -46.51 6.21
CA ALA A 578 7.79 -45.97 7.13
C ALA A 578 9.23 -46.30 6.72
N ARG A 579 9.50 -47.54 6.28
CA ARG A 579 10.82 -47.97 5.81
C ARG A 579 11.28 -47.20 4.57
N PHE A 580 10.37 -46.96 3.63
CA PHE A 580 10.66 -46.20 2.43
C PHE A 580 10.91 -44.71 2.73
N ILE A 581 10.08 -44.13 3.59
CA ILE A 581 10.25 -42.75 4.09
C ILE A 581 11.60 -42.61 4.79
N GLU A 582 11.96 -43.55 5.67
CA GLU A 582 13.24 -43.52 6.40
C GLU A 582 14.44 -43.53 5.43
N THR A 583 14.41 -44.39 4.42
CA THR A 583 15.50 -44.48 3.44
C THR A 583 15.65 -43.20 2.62
N ALA A 584 14.52 -42.67 2.10
CA ALA A 584 14.51 -41.44 1.31
C ALA A 584 14.84 -40.20 2.15
N ALA A 585 14.38 -40.13 3.40
CA ALA A 585 14.68 -39.00 4.28
C ALA A 585 16.12 -39.02 4.77
N ALA A 586 16.72 -40.21 4.95
CA ALA A 586 18.12 -40.34 5.30
C ALA A 586 19.06 -39.76 4.23
N SER A 587 18.76 -39.95 2.94
CA SER A 587 19.55 -39.35 1.85
C SER A 587 19.45 -37.82 1.85
N LEU A 588 18.24 -37.27 2.06
CA LEU A 588 18.02 -35.82 2.19
C LEU A 588 18.77 -35.24 3.39
N LEU A 589 18.68 -35.88 4.55
CA LEU A 589 19.35 -35.45 5.77
C LEU A 589 20.88 -35.52 5.62
N GLN A 590 21.40 -36.57 4.98
CA GLN A 590 22.81 -36.69 4.67
C GLN A 590 23.29 -35.57 3.75
N ALA A 591 22.50 -35.24 2.71
CA ALA A 591 22.80 -34.14 1.80
C ALA A 591 22.82 -32.78 2.50
N ALA A 592 21.83 -32.49 3.35
CA ALA A 592 21.78 -31.27 4.16
C ALA A 592 22.98 -31.14 5.10
N LYS A 593 23.34 -32.21 5.81
CA LYS A 593 24.53 -32.25 6.69
C LYS A 593 25.83 -32.07 5.91
N ALA A 594 25.93 -32.67 4.73
CA ALA A 594 27.10 -32.55 3.87
C ALA A 594 27.29 -31.11 3.38
N GLY A 595 26.22 -30.43 2.97
CA GLY A 595 26.30 -29.02 2.60
C GLY A 595 26.71 -28.12 3.77
N GLN A 596 26.10 -28.33 4.95
CA GLN A 596 26.49 -27.60 6.16
C GLN A 596 27.99 -27.78 6.49
N ALA A 597 28.52 -29.00 6.37
CA ALA A 597 29.95 -29.26 6.55
C ALA A 597 30.84 -28.60 5.49
N GLN A 598 30.31 -28.36 4.29
CA GLN A 598 30.97 -27.65 3.19
C GLN A 598 30.76 -26.12 3.24
N GLY A 599 30.03 -25.61 4.23
CA GLY A 599 29.81 -24.18 4.46
C GLY A 599 28.71 -23.54 3.63
N HIS A 600 27.91 -24.33 2.91
CA HIS A 600 26.69 -23.87 2.24
C HIS A 600 25.50 -24.55 2.92
N HIS A 601 24.64 -23.80 3.62
CA HIS A 601 23.57 -24.34 4.47
C HIS A 601 22.40 -24.95 3.64
N TRP A 602 22.70 -25.80 2.66
CA TRP A 602 21.78 -26.31 1.65
C TRP A 602 22.08 -27.78 1.30
N PHE A 603 21.14 -28.46 0.66
CA PHE A 603 21.24 -29.88 0.30
C PHE A 603 22.22 -30.16 -0.85
N GLU A 604 22.41 -29.19 -1.72
CA GLU A 604 23.17 -29.31 -2.97
C GLU A 604 24.15 -28.14 -3.09
N PRO A 605 25.20 -28.25 -3.95
CA PRO A 605 26.16 -27.16 -4.16
C PRO A 605 25.55 -25.84 -4.63
N CYS A 606 24.31 -25.88 -5.13
CA CYS A 606 23.58 -24.74 -5.63
C CYS A 606 22.06 -24.97 -5.56
N PHE A 607 21.28 -23.90 -5.67
CA PHE A 607 19.82 -24.01 -5.78
C PHE A 607 19.43 -24.45 -7.19
N ALA A 608 18.34 -25.20 -7.29
CA ALA A 608 17.79 -25.69 -8.55
C ALA A 608 16.29 -25.36 -8.61
N TYR A 609 15.48 -26.26 -9.14
CA TYR A 609 14.03 -26.11 -9.17
C TYR A 609 13.36 -26.95 -8.06
N ASP A 610 12.11 -26.61 -7.75
CA ASP A 610 11.26 -27.18 -6.69
C ASP A 610 11.98 -27.19 -5.33
N ASN A 611 12.72 -26.11 -5.00
CA ASN A 611 13.67 -26.11 -3.87
C ASN A 611 13.01 -26.38 -2.52
N ALA A 612 11.84 -25.79 -2.27
CA ALA A 612 11.12 -25.95 -1.01
C ALA A 612 10.55 -27.37 -0.80
N ARG A 613 10.54 -28.21 -1.85
CA ARG A 613 10.13 -29.62 -1.74
C ARG A 613 11.06 -30.45 -0.85
N LEU A 614 12.36 -30.12 -0.85
CA LEU A 614 13.34 -30.82 -0.01
C LEU A 614 13.11 -30.61 1.50
N PRO A 615 13.04 -29.36 2.02
CA PRO A 615 12.73 -29.16 3.43
C PRO A 615 11.33 -29.64 3.80
N GLU A 616 10.32 -29.47 2.93
CA GLU A 616 8.98 -30.03 3.15
C GLU A 616 9.03 -31.53 3.42
N ALA A 617 9.74 -32.29 2.58
CA ALA A 617 9.83 -33.73 2.72
C ALA A 617 10.55 -34.16 4.01
N LEU A 618 11.58 -33.43 4.46
CA LEU A 618 12.22 -33.69 5.74
C LEU A 618 11.29 -33.40 6.93
N ILE A 619 10.49 -32.33 6.87
CA ILE A 619 9.49 -32.00 7.90
C ILE A 619 8.47 -33.14 7.99
N LEU A 620 7.88 -33.53 6.86
CA LEU A 620 6.89 -34.60 6.79
C LEU A 620 7.44 -35.95 7.28
N ALA A 621 8.67 -36.30 6.89
CA ALA A 621 9.34 -37.51 7.36
C ALA A 621 9.63 -37.45 8.86
N GLY A 622 10.11 -36.30 9.37
CA GLY A 622 10.38 -36.07 10.79
C GLY A 622 9.13 -36.23 11.65
N GLU A 623 7.99 -35.69 11.23
CA GLU A 623 6.70 -35.90 11.89
C GLU A 623 6.29 -37.36 11.87
N ARG A 624 6.29 -38.00 10.68
CA ARG A 624 5.82 -39.38 10.50
C ARG A 624 6.64 -40.42 11.24
N LEU A 625 7.96 -40.23 11.30
CA LEU A 625 8.91 -41.14 11.96
C LEU A 625 9.22 -40.74 13.40
N GLN A 626 8.64 -39.64 13.90
CA GLN A 626 8.97 -39.03 15.19
C GLN A 626 10.49 -38.77 15.35
N ASN A 627 11.14 -38.36 14.26
CA ASN A 627 12.57 -38.10 14.22
C ASN A 627 12.84 -36.58 14.31
N GLY A 628 13.25 -36.13 15.50
CA GLY A 628 13.52 -34.73 15.77
C GLY A 628 14.69 -34.13 14.97
N GLU A 629 15.66 -34.96 14.54
CA GLU A 629 16.79 -34.48 13.74
C GLU A 629 16.34 -34.15 12.31
N MET A 630 15.53 -35.00 11.68
CA MET A 630 14.94 -34.75 10.37
C MET A 630 14.04 -33.51 10.40
N LEU A 631 13.20 -33.40 11.43
CA LEU A 631 12.30 -32.26 11.60
C LEU A 631 13.08 -30.94 11.75
N SER A 632 14.11 -30.90 12.61
CA SER A 632 14.95 -29.71 12.81
C SER A 632 15.65 -29.31 11.51
N ALA A 633 16.26 -30.27 10.80
CA ALA A 633 16.95 -30.00 9.54
C ALA A 633 15.99 -29.45 8.47
N GLY A 634 14.77 -29.99 8.37
CA GLY A 634 13.75 -29.50 7.45
C GLY A 634 13.28 -28.07 7.79
N LEU A 635 13.05 -27.76 9.06
CA LEU A 635 12.66 -26.42 9.51
C LEU A 635 13.78 -25.39 9.29
N GLU A 636 15.02 -25.72 9.66
CA GLU A 636 16.17 -24.84 9.51
C GLU A 636 16.47 -24.52 8.04
N THR A 637 16.40 -25.52 7.17
CA THR A 637 16.63 -25.33 5.73
C THR A 637 15.47 -24.58 5.06
N LEU A 638 14.22 -24.75 5.51
CA LEU A 638 13.09 -23.92 5.07
C LEU A 638 13.27 -22.47 5.51
N GLU A 639 13.65 -22.23 6.76
CA GLU A 639 13.90 -20.87 7.27
C GLU A 639 15.01 -20.20 6.46
N HIS A 640 16.12 -20.92 6.20
CA HIS A 640 17.20 -20.43 5.36
C HIS A 640 16.71 -20.07 3.96
N LEU A 641 15.96 -20.95 3.30
CA LEU A 641 15.39 -20.68 1.98
C LEU A 641 14.48 -19.44 2.00
N MET A 642 13.62 -19.29 3.00
CA MET A 642 12.73 -18.13 3.15
C MET A 642 13.52 -16.82 3.30
N THR A 643 14.67 -16.82 3.98
CA THR A 643 15.52 -15.61 4.05
C THR A 643 16.10 -15.20 2.69
N LEU A 644 16.28 -16.14 1.77
CA LEU A 644 16.77 -15.89 0.41
C LEU A 644 15.62 -15.53 -0.55
N GLN A 645 14.43 -16.08 -0.30
CA GLN A 645 13.24 -15.86 -1.12
C GLN A 645 12.43 -14.62 -0.70
N VAL A 646 12.90 -13.83 0.28
CA VAL A 646 12.24 -12.59 0.70
C VAL A 646 13.19 -11.40 0.55
N THR A 647 12.79 -10.45 -0.29
CA THR A 647 13.57 -9.22 -0.53
C THR A 647 13.65 -8.36 0.73
N ARG A 648 14.61 -7.42 0.78
CA ARG A 648 14.69 -6.43 1.88
C ARG A 648 13.40 -5.63 2.08
N GLN A 649 12.62 -5.47 1.00
CA GLN A 649 11.32 -4.79 0.97
C GLN A 649 10.15 -5.70 1.41
N GLY A 650 10.41 -6.95 1.78
CA GLY A 650 9.40 -7.90 2.26
C GLY A 650 8.55 -8.54 1.16
N TRP A 651 8.99 -8.51 -0.10
CA TRP A 651 8.36 -9.25 -1.20
C TRP A 651 8.88 -10.69 -1.26
N PHE A 652 8.00 -11.64 -1.55
CA PHE A 652 8.44 -12.95 -2.03
C PHE A 652 9.06 -12.80 -3.43
N ALA A 653 10.24 -13.37 -3.59
CA ALA A 653 10.99 -13.47 -4.83
C ALA A 653 11.65 -14.85 -4.82
N PRO A 654 11.02 -15.88 -5.43
CA PRO A 654 11.59 -17.22 -5.44
C PRO A 654 12.95 -17.22 -6.14
N VAL A 655 13.76 -18.22 -5.84
CA VAL A 655 15.09 -18.36 -6.44
C VAL A 655 14.94 -18.47 -7.96
N ALA A 656 15.58 -17.55 -8.67
CA ALA A 656 15.50 -17.48 -10.11
C ALA A 656 16.25 -18.62 -10.79
N THR A 657 15.69 -19.16 -11.87
CA THR A 657 16.35 -20.18 -12.71
C THR A 657 17.70 -19.71 -13.24
N SER A 658 17.84 -18.43 -13.53
CA SER A 658 19.10 -17.81 -13.99
C SER A 658 20.20 -17.78 -12.92
N SER A 659 19.87 -18.04 -11.66
CA SER A 659 20.78 -17.95 -10.50
C SER A 659 21.22 -19.30 -9.93
N PHE A 660 20.88 -20.41 -10.59
CA PHE A 660 21.23 -21.77 -10.16
C PHE A 660 22.75 -22.02 -10.00
N ALA A 661 23.65 -21.12 -10.42
CA ALA A 661 25.10 -21.31 -10.27
C ALA A 661 25.75 -20.42 -9.20
N ASP A 662 25.02 -19.49 -8.59
CA ASP A 662 25.61 -18.48 -7.69
C ASP A 662 24.95 -18.50 -6.30
N THR A 663 25.67 -19.06 -5.34
CA THR A 663 25.29 -19.04 -3.91
C THR A 663 25.50 -17.68 -3.24
N ARG A 664 26.01 -16.67 -3.99
CA ARG A 664 26.38 -15.35 -3.47
C ARG A 664 25.83 -14.16 -4.28
N ALA A 665 25.09 -14.38 -5.36
CA ALA A 665 24.53 -13.28 -6.15
C ALA A 665 23.49 -12.53 -5.31
N ASP A 666 23.72 -11.23 -5.09
CA ASP A 666 22.66 -10.28 -4.76
C ASP A 666 21.54 -10.47 -5.79
N HIS A 667 20.48 -11.14 -5.33
CA HIS A 667 19.47 -11.89 -6.09
C HIS A 667 19.19 -11.39 -7.51
N ALA A 668 19.47 -12.23 -8.51
CA ALA A 668 18.88 -12.05 -9.84
C ALA A 668 17.36 -12.19 -9.69
N HIS A 669 16.65 -11.06 -9.66
CA HIS A 669 15.21 -10.99 -9.38
C HIS A 669 14.31 -11.47 -10.54
N PHE A 670 14.85 -12.16 -11.53
CA PHE A 670 14.17 -12.39 -12.81
C PHE A 670 14.29 -13.85 -13.24
N ASP A 671 13.30 -14.36 -13.97
CA ASP A 671 13.09 -15.79 -14.24
C ASP A 671 12.59 -16.57 -13.01
N GLN A 672 11.72 -15.92 -12.24
CA GLN A 672 10.99 -16.49 -11.12
C GLN A 672 9.83 -17.36 -11.63
N GLN A 673 9.73 -18.63 -11.20
CA GLN A 673 8.76 -19.60 -11.72
C GLN A 673 7.63 -19.96 -10.72
N PRO A 674 6.39 -20.16 -11.18
CA PRO A 674 5.25 -20.62 -10.36
C PRO A 674 5.47 -21.88 -9.51
N ILE A 675 6.28 -22.83 -9.98
CA ILE A 675 6.54 -24.08 -9.27
C ILE A 675 7.24 -23.84 -7.92
N GLU A 676 8.13 -22.85 -7.83
CA GLU A 676 8.78 -22.47 -6.58
C GLU A 676 7.76 -21.92 -5.58
N ALA A 677 6.84 -21.07 -6.04
CA ALA A 677 5.80 -20.50 -5.18
C ALA A 677 4.87 -21.61 -4.64
N LEU A 678 4.46 -22.58 -5.47
CA LEU A 678 3.70 -23.75 -5.02
C LEU A 678 4.49 -24.53 -3.95
N ALA A 679 5.75 -24.85 -4.22
CA ALA A 679 6.59 -25.62 -3.30
C ALA A 679 6.70 -24.92 -1.94
N THR A 680 6.93 -23.61 -1.94
CA THR A 680 7.01 -22.81 -0.71
C THR A 680 5.67 -22.80 0.04
N VAL A 681 4.53 -22.66 -0.65
CA VAL A 681 3.20 -22.75 -0.01
C VAL A 681 3.01 -24.09 0.71
N ASP A 682 3.29 -25.20 0.03
CA ASP A 682 3.17 -26.56 0.60
C ASP A 682 4.12 -26.74 1.80
N ALA A 683 5.39 -26.35 1.66
CA ALA A 683 6.42 -26.45 2.70
C ALA A 683 6.09 -25.65 3.95
N CYS A 684 5.61 -24.41 3.78
CA CYS A 684 5.16 -23.56 4.87
C CYS A 684 3.97 -24.18 5.61
N PHE A 685 3.00 -24.77 4.92
CA PHE A 685 1.91 -25.46 5.62
C PHE A 685 2.35 -26.76 6.29
N ALA A 686 3.35 -27.48 5.76
CA ALA A 686 3.95 -28.63 6.45
C ALA A 686 4.63 -28.19 7.76
N ALA A 687 5.44 -27.13 7.71
CA ALA A 687 6.07 -26.55 8.88
C ALA A 687 5.04 -26.10 9.93
N TRP A 688 3.98 -25.39 9.50
CA TRP A 688 2.92 -24.96 10.39
C TRP A 688 2.19 -26.14 11.06
N ARG A 689 1.90 -27.23 10.34
CA ARG A 689 1.27 -28.41 10.94
C ARG A 689 2.18 -29.06 12.01
N ALA A 690 3.49 -29.05 11.77
CA ALA A 690 4.47 -29.60 12.70
C ALA A 690 4.71 -28.75 13.95
N THR A 691 4.63 -27.42 13.84
CA THR A 691 5.03 -26.50 14.93
C THR A 691 3.87 -25.73 15.55
N GLY A 692 2.78 -25.50 14.81
CA GLY A 692 1.71 -24.57 15.17
C GLY A 692 2.05 -23.08 14.96
N ASP A 693 3.24 -22.77 14.43
CA ASP A 693 3.76 -21.40 14.36
C ASP A 693 3.16 -20.59 13.20
N MET A 694 2.47 -19.49 13.53
CA MET A 694 1.83 -18.59 12.57
C MET A 694 2.75 -17.93 11.53
N PRO A 695 4.04 -17.64 11.80
CA PRO A 695 4.97 -17.17 10.77
C PRO A 695 5.05 -18.06 9.53
N HIS A 696 4.86 -19.39 9.67
CA HIS A 696 4.81 -20.26 8.51
C HIS A 696 3.54 -20.05 7.67
N VAL A 697 2.38 -19.84 8.30
CA VAL A 697 1.13 -19.47 7.59
C VAL A 697 1.30 -18.17 6.82
N GLN A 698 1.98 -17.19 7.40
CA GLN A 698 2.29 -15.93 6.73
C GLN A 698 3.26 -16.12 5.56
N GLY A 699 4.25 -17.01 5.70
CA GLY A 699 5.13 -17.42 4.60
C GLY A 699 4.35 -18.03 3.43
N ALA A 700 3.38 -18.92 3.70
CA ALA A 700 2.50 -19.48 2.68
C ALA A 700 1.65 -18.39 1.99
N ARG A 701 1.04 -17.48 2.77
CA ARG A 701 0.27 -16.36 2.22
C ARG A 701 1.13 -15.46 1.34
N LEU A 702 2.33 -15.11 1.79
CA LEU A 702 3.27 -14.27 1.06
C LEU A 702 3.70 -14.91 -0.28
N ALA A 703 4.01 -16.20 -0.27
CA ALA A 703 4.34 -16.95 -1.49
C ALA A 703 3.14 -17.04 -2.46
N PHE A 704 1.91 -17.15 -1.95
CA PHE A 704 0.72 -17.19 -2.79
C PHE A 704 0.32 -15.83 -3.38
N GLU A 705 0.45 -14.74 -2.61
CA GLU A 705 0.16 -13.38 -3.06
C GLU A 705 1.06 -12.93 -4.23
N TRP A 706 2.22 -13.59 -4.41
CA TRP A 706 3.10 -13.42 -5.56
C TRP A 706 2.38 -13.63 -6.91
N PHE A 707 1.48 -14.63 -6.98
CA PHE A 707 0.66 -14.90 -8.17
C PHE A 707 -0.24 -13.71 -8.52
N GLY A 708 -0.78 -13.02 -7.51
CA GLY A 708 -1.67 -11.88 -7.65
C GLY A 708 -0.97 -10.54 -7.87
N GLY A 709 0.37 -10.52 -7.93
CA GLY A 709 1.14 -9.30 -8.20
C GLY A 709 1.84 -8.70 -6.99
N HIS A 710 1.80 -9.33 -5.81
CA HIS A 710 2.63 -8.93 -4.67
C HIS A 710 4.07 -9.42 -4.84
N ASN A 711 4.72 -8.95 -5.90
CA ASN A 711 6.05 -9.33 -6.32
C ASN A 711 6.86 -8.08 -6.72
N VAL A 712 8.13 -8.29 -7.08
CA VAL A 712 9.09 -7.22 -7.39
C VAL A 712 8.66 -6.26 -8.52
N HIS A 713 7.70 -6.66 -9.37
CA HIS A 713 7.19 -5.84 -10.47
C HIS A 713 5.78 -5.27 -10.24
N GLY A 714 5.04 -5.75 -9.24
CA GLY A 714 3.63 -5.37 -9.07
C GLY A 714 2.70 -5.93 -10.16
N LEU A 715 3.11 -6.99 -10.87
CA LEU A 715 2.37 -7.55 -12.01
C LEU A 715 1.76 -8.90 -11.63
N ALA A 716 0.44 -9.05 -11.81
CA ALA A 716 -0.24 -10.33 -11.59
C ALA A 716 0.22 -11.37 -12.62
N LEU A 717 0.71 -12.52 -12.13
CA LEU A 717 1.07 -13.66 -12.97
C LEU A 717 -0.13 -14.57 -13.23
N ALA A 718 -1.10 -14.60 -12.31
CA ALA A 718 -2.28 -15.44 -12.40
C ALA A 718 -3.54 -14.60 -12.58
N ARG A 719 -4.50 -15.18 -13.31
CA ARG A 719 -5.82 -14.59 -13.54
C ARG A 719 -6.88 -15.58 -13.05
N PRO A 720 -7.52 -15.33 -11.89
CA PRO A 720 -8.47 -16.28 -11.32
C PRO A 720 -9.69 -16.50 -12.21
N GLU A 721 -10.11 -15.50 -12.99
CA GLU A 721 -11.32 -15.56 -13.80
C GLU A 721 -11.27 -16.61 -14.92
N ASP A 722 -10.11 -16.82 -15.54
CA ASP A 722 -9.90 -17.81 -16.60
C ASP A 722 -8.86 -18.88 -16.24
N GLY A 723 -8.33 -18.85 -15.00
CA GLY A 723 -7.47 -19.87 -14.43
C GLY A 723 -6.08 -19.96 -15.05
N ILE A 724 -5.64 -18.97 -15.85
CA ILE A 724 -4.32 -18.99 -16.50
C ILE A 724 -3.23 -18.44 -15.58
N CYS A 725 -2.00 -18.88 -15.81
CA CYS A 725 -0.81 -18.36 -15.13
C CYS A 725 0.37 -18.25 -16.09
N HIS A 726 1.10 -17.14 -16.02
CA HIS A 726 2.31 -16.89 -16.81
C HIS A 726 3.49 -17.73 -16.30
N ASP A 727 4.33 -18.20 -17.23
CA ASP A 727 5.47 -19.08 -16.92
C ASP A 727 6.49 -18.51 -15.96
N ALA A 728 6.73 -17.21 -16.07
CA ALA A 728 7.78 -16.56 -15.34
C ALA A 728 7.57 -15.06 -15.26
N LEU A 729 8.12 -14.50 -14.19
CA LEU A 729 8.37 -13.07 -14.07
C LEU A 729 9.82 -12.79 -14.50
N THR A 730 9.99 -12.23 -15.70
CA THR A 730 11.28 -11.93 -16.33
C THR A 730 11.66 -10.47 -16.13
N ILE A 731 12.89 -10.09 -16.51
CA ILE A 731 13.34 -8.70 -16.48
C ILE A 731 12.49 -7.77 -17.37
N ALA A 732 11.88 -8.33 -18.43
CA ALA A 732 11.00 -7.61 -19.34
C ALA A 732 9.52 -7.59 -18.89
N GLY A 733 9.21 -8.14 -17.71
CA GLY A 733 7.85 -8.35 -17.20
C GLY A 733 7.38 -9.80 -17.39
N LEU A 734 6.08 -9.97 -17.61
CA LEU A 734 5.45 -11.29 -17.72
C LEU A 734 5.88 -12.04 -18.99
N SER A 735 6.18 -13.34 -18.85
CA SER A 735 6.36 -14.23 -20.00
C SER A 735 5.10 -14.27 -20.87
N ARG A 736 5.26 -14.41 -22.19
CA ARG A 736 4.11 -14.58 -23.12
C ARG A 736 3.56 -16.01 -23.16
N ASN A 737 4.28 -16.97 -22.59
CA ASN A 737 3.84 -18.37 -22.48
C ASN A 737 3.00 -18.56 -21.20
N HIS A 738 2.00 -19.42 -21.30
CA HIS A 738 1.26 -20.01 -20.18
C HIS A 738 1.32 -21.53 -20.34
N GLY A 739 2.35 -22.16 -19.81
CA GLY A 739 2.58 -23.59 -19.81
C GLY A 739 1.69 -24.29 -18.80
N ALA A 740 1.43 -25.58 -19.04
CA ALA A 740 0.61 -26.39 -18.16
C ALA A 740 1.17 -26.45 -16.74
N GLU A 741 2.49 -26.56 -16.57
CA GLU A 741 3.13 -26.51 -15.26
C GLU A 741 2.72 -25.26 -14.47
N SER A 742 2.74 -24.09 -15.09
CA SER A 742 2.45 -22.82 -14.42
C SER A 742 0.98 -22.66 -14.06
N ILE A 743 0.09 -23.06 -14.98
CA ILE A 743 -1.35 -23.14 -14.71
C ILE A 743 -1.60 -24.08 -13.52
N LEU A 744 -1.02 -25.27 -13.54
CA LEU A 744 -1.20 -26.28 -12.50
C LEU A 744 -0.57 -25.86 -11.17
N SER A 745 0.59 -25.20 -11.18
CA SER A 745 1.23 -24.66 -9.98
C SER A 745 0.35 -23.65 -9.27
N TYR A 746 -0.27 -22.73 -10.02
CA TYR A 746 -1.23 -21.78 -9.45
C TYR A 746 -2.45 -22.50 -8.85
N GLN A 747 -3.04 -23.44 -9.60
CA GLN A 747 -4.23 -24.19 -9.15
C GLN A 747 -3.96 -25.01 -7.89
N LEU A 748 -2.83 -25.73 -7.84
CA LEU A 748 -2.39 -26.50 -6.69
C LEU A 748 -2.11 -25.60 -5.47
N ALA A 749 -1.46 -24.45 -5.68
CA ALA A 749 -1.19 -23.51 -4.61
C ALA A 749 -2.48 -22.93 -4.03
N ALA A 750 -3.47 -22.63 -4.90
CA ALA A 750 -4.79 -22.17 -4.49
C ALA A 750 -5.51 -23.22 -3.63
N VAL A 751 -5.48 -24.50 -4.03
CA VAL A 751 -6.03 -25.61 -3.22
C VAL A 751 -5.32 -25.72 -1.88
N SER A 752 -3.98 -25.64 -1.85
CA SER A 752 -3.22 -25.67 -0.59
C SER A 752 -3.58 -24.50 0.32
N ILE A 753 -3.78 -23.29 -0.21
CA ILE A 753 -4.26 -22.13 0.55
C ILE A 753 -5.65 -22.36 1.12
N ARG A 754 -6.60 -22.87 0.33
CA ARG A 754 -7.95 -23.16 0.82
C ARG A 754 -7.94 -24.22 1.91
N GLY A 755 -7.22 -25.31 1.70
CA GLY A 755 -7.09 -26.41 2.64
C GLY A 755 -6.29 -26.08 3.90
N GLY A 756 -5.36 -25.13 3.85
CA GLY A 756 -4.52 -24.73 4.99
C GLY A 756 -5.06 -23.53 5.76
N LEU A 757 -5.38 -22.43 5.07
CA LEU A 757 -5.74 -21.16 5.69
C LEU A 757 -7.23 -21.07 6.05
N PHE A 758 -8.13 -21.63 5.24
CA PHE A 758 -9.58 -21.61 5.50
C PHE A 758 -10.07 -22.78 6.36
N SER A 759 -9.20 -23.74 6.67
CA SER A 759 -9.47 -24.82 7.64
C SER A 759 -9.05 -24.46 9.07
N LEU A 760 -8.34 -23.34 9.26
CA LEU A 760 -8.04 -22.79 10.58
C LEU A 760 -9.37 -22.50 11.31
N PRO A 761 -9.53 -22.94 12.57
CA PRO A 761 -10.68 -22.49 13.34
C PRO A 761 -10.66 -20.97 13.39
N THR A 762 -11.75 -20.33 12.95
CA THR A 762 -11.95 -18.90 13.19
C THR A 762 -12.02 -18.72 14.70
N THR A 763 -10.90 -18.35 15.31
CA THR A 763 -10.86 -18.01 16.73
C THR A 763 -11.78 -16.81 16.93
N SER A 764 -12.94 -17.08 17.51
CA SER A 764 -13.97 -16.12 17.91
C SER A 764 -13.48 -15.12 18.93
#